data_AF-A0A5N7CRF4-F1
#
_entry.id   AF-A0A5N7CRF4-F1
#
_cell.length_a   1.000
_cell.length_b   1.000
_cell.length_c   1.000
_cell.angle_alpha   90.00
_cell.angle_beta   90.00
_cell.angle_gamma   90.00
#
_symmetry.space_group_name_H-M   'P 1'
#
loop_
_entity.id
_entity.type
_entity.pdbx_description
1 polymer ?
#
loop_
_entity_poly.entity_id
_entity_poly.type
_entity_poly.pdbx_seq_one_letter_code
_entity_poly.pdbx_strand_id
1 'polypeptide(L)'
;MDNNRVTTGAKRKQEADEISSTSEDYTSTESSEYDRSEDASDDEFMPDRKYKTTLVENEFLPNDGTNRALKIEIVISPHVWRDNITAKCTHKGKVIGRAIARFIYRAMITKNFWEKLDEYSQDTGYVAWTVFNRYGFLREKFKSHPVHRGTGVWGSELDDGPLLLIEEVYVMDVEWRRKGIGRAMVRQLLVVGEKCMNSAKPMDTSPRRIARQFGSVTRFQKLSTVHALVIPGWLTKDVEPQYVGKSKRQKNEINIQASNTAVSFYRSLGFRRIGSSPCFAYSFNPNHRAQSIAPDMDFDPQMEPLDDWEEETGMGDYIIPYGVEIQLGERTLSAMQKEFPLHHAATTLPDLECMEYLKKVTAENEINLTIVDRTHKTLLHILARRLKPESIRWLLAHVDAASSWKSARDINGDSPLDVLKDFLEDIRTKRLVYMGNLDVSDDFRGYPAAAVECLSLLDDTLSPDLSVSHLKYGCTCGQCIGGFLSPRMKLALLTKAEILYDMLSYGIDDGQTWVEWNDSRLENVAYDVQQHFKTNKSIRQGYTNIFSRVCDCFQSNLAPSVENILQAVEQWNEWPPVTRNYLTRAGDLPGIRAAVTCIFDEAHSMDDRTGNGEFQKLYDSEYSILSVCRNDREFKFVARACGFDLELE
;
A
#
# COMPACT_ATOMS: atom_id res chain seq x y z
N MET A 1 16.15 43.18 60.14
CA MET A 1 17.36 43.74 59.50
C MET A 1 17.47 43.10 58.13
N ASP A 2 17.65 43.92 57.12
CA ASP A 2 17.20 43.77 55.72
C ASP A 2 17.90 42.66 54.92
N ASN A 3 17.21 41.84 54.09
CA ASN A 3 16.61 42.07 52.75
C ASN A 3 17.67 42.36 51.64
N ASN A 4 17.63 41.83 50.40
CA ASN A 4 16.57 41.09 49.68
C ASN A 4 17.03 40.37 48.37
N ARG A 5 16.32 39.28 47.96
CA ARG A 5 16.03 38.79 46.55
C ARG A 5 17.18 38.21 45.66
N VAL A 6 17.00 37.24 44.72
CA VAL A 6 15.89 36.45 44.07
C VAL A 6 16.55 35.22 43.34
N THR A 7 16.21 33.92 43.52
CA THR A 7 15.12 33.02 42.97
C THR A 7 15.05 32.89 41.43
N THR A 8 15.13 31.74 40.71
CA THR A 8 14.44 30.40 40.69
C THR A 8 12.96 30.44 40.27
N GLY A 9 12.34 29.48 39.56
CA GLY A 9 12.80 28.19 38.99
C GLY A 9 11.76 27.04 39.12
N ALA A 10 11.37 26.43 37.98
CA ALA A 10 10.85 25.05 37.80
C ALA A 10 9.40 24.60 38.17
N LYS A 11 8.93 23.63 37.36
CA LYS A 11 8.10 22.41 37.62
C LYS A 11 6.59 22.33 37.32
N ARG A 12 6.21 21.08 36.97
CA ARG A 12 4.93 20.51 36.49
C ARG A 12 3.94 20.18 37.63
N LYS A 13 2.64 20.18 37.29
CA LYS A 13 1.50 19.28 37.65
C LYS A 13 0.21 20.14 37.75
N GLN A 14 -1.03 19.69 37.57
CA GLN A 14 -1.75 18.48 37.09
C GLN A 14 -3.25 18.81 37.37
N GLU A 15 -4.22 18.01 36.87
CA GLU A 15 -5.68 18.12 37.15
C GLU A 15 -6.41 19.33 36.50
N ALA A 16 -7.73 19.35 36.27
CA ALA A 16 -8.78 18.37 35.89
C ALA A 16 -10.12 19.11 36.13
N ASP A 17 -11.11 18.88 35.25
CA ASP A 17 -12.53 19.22 35.35
C ASP A 17 -12.98 20.62 35.85
N GLU A 18 -13.63 21.39 34.97
CA GLU A 18 -14.94 21.97 35.29
C GLU A 18 -15.77 22.23 34.02
N ILE A 19 -17.02 21.77 34.01
CA ILE A 19 -17.97 21.95 32.90
C ILE A 19 -18.76 23.24 33.13
N SER A 20 -18.83 24.10 32.12
CA SER A 20 -19.89 25.12 32.04
C SER A 20 -20.44 25.21 30.63
N SER A 21 -21.76 25.14 30.53
CA SER A 21 -22.53 25.16 29.29
C SER A 21 -22.89 26.58 28.85
N THR A 22 -22.59 26.93 27.61
CA THR A 22 -23.32 27.97 26.87
C THR A 22 -23.48 27.55 25.42
N SER A 23 -24.75 27.44 24.99
CA SER A 23 -25.16 27.15 23.62
C SER A 23 -25.20 28.43 22.78
N GLU A 24 -24.55 28.45 21.61
CA GLU A 24 -24.83 29.44 20.55
C GLU A 24 -24.85 28.77 19.17
N ASP A 25 -25.68 29.32 18.28
CA ASP A 25 -26.13 28.69 17.02
C ASP A 25 -25.03 28.57 15.94
N TYR A 26 -24.94 27.39 15.32
CA TYR A 26 -24.19 27.21 14.07
C TYR A 26 -25.03 27.62 12.85
N THR A 27 -24.83 28.85 12.38
CA THR A 27 -25.32 29.28 11.05
C THR A 27 -24.30 28.92 9.96
N SER A 28 -24.64 27.93 9.14
CA SER A 28 -23.82 27.50 8.01
C SER A 28 -23.74 28.59 6.94
N THR A 29 -22.52 29.09 6.66
CA THR A 29 -22.28 30.03 5.57
C THR A 29 -21.11 29.57 4.68
N GLU A 30 -21.43 29.35 3.41
CA GLU A 30 -20.58 29.35 2.21
C GLU A 30 -19.06 29.13 2.37
N SER A 31 -18.59 27.92 2.04
CA SER A 31 -17.17 27.63 1.83
C SER A 31 -16.67 28.26 0.53
N SER A 32 -15.97 29.38 0.64
CA SER A 32 -15.16 29.98 -0.42
C SER A 32 -13.79 29.29 -0.56
N GLU A 33 -13.11 29.60 -1.66
CA GLU A 33 -11.92 28.91 -2.17
C GLU A 33 -10.72 28.96 -1.21
N TYR A 34 -10.09 27.80 -0.96
CA TYR A 34 -8.78 27.68 -0.33
C TYR A 34 -7.76 27.17 -1.37
N ASP A 35 -7.15 28.10 -2.11
CA ASP A 35 -5.88 27.83 -2.78
C ASP A 35 -4.78 27.86 -1.70
N ARG A 36 -4.14 26.71 -1.44
CA ARG A 36 -3.00 26.61 -0.51
C ARG A 36 -1.72 26.55 -1.33
N SER A 37 -0.88 27.56 -1.19
CA SER A 37 0.43 27.65 -1.87
C SER A 37 1.35 26.51 -1.44
N GLU A 38 1.85 25.74 -2.40
CA GLU A 38 2.88 24.71 -2.21
C GLU A 38 4.27 25.37 -2.33
N ASP A 39 5.05 25.39 -1.24
CA ASP A 39 6.49 25.68 -1.30
C ASP A 39 7.22 24.46 -1.87
N ALA A 40 7.94 24.65 -2.97
CA ALA A 40 8.65 23.59 -3.67
C ALA A 40 10.16 23.66 -3.43
N SER A 41 10.71 22.63 -2.79
CA SER A 41 12.13 22.27 -2.88
C SER A 41 12.23 20.75 -3.02
N ASP A 42 12.60 20.30 -4.21
CA ASP A 42 13.39 19.08 -4.48
C ASP A 42 13.78 19.13 -5.96
N ASP A 43 15.08 19.26 -6.21
CA ASP A 43 15.64 19.62 -7.52
C ASP A 43 16.31 18.39 -8.16
N GLU A 44 15.49 17.50 -8.74
CA GLU A 44 15.97 16.38 -9.56
C GLU A 44 15.61 16.53 -11.04
N PHE A 45 16.50 16.00 -11.88
CA PHE A 45 16.67 16.33 -13.31
C PHE A 45 15.46 15.98 -14.21
N MET A 46 14.53 16.92 -14.36
CA MET A 46 13.30 16.74 -15.16
C MET A 46 13.43 17.18 -16.64
N PRO A 47 12.79 16.48 -17.59
CA PRO A 47 12.62 16.99 -18.95
C PRO A 47 11.66 18.19 -18.96
N ASP A 48 12.05 19.27 -19.67
CA ASP A 48 11.40 20.60 -19.78
C ASP A 48 9.93 20.57 -20.29
N ARG A 49 9.02 20.04 -19.45
CA ARG A 49 7.57 20.10 -19.63
C ARG A 49 7.08 21.48 -19.23
N LYS A 50 7.16 22.43 -20.17
CA LYS A 50 6.54 23.76 -20.02
C LYS A 50 5.06 23.62 -19.68
N TYR A 51 4.72 23.92 -18.42
CA TYR A 51 3.37 23.84 -17.87
C TYR A 51 2.42 24.77 -18.64
N LYS A 52 1.76 24.23 -19.67
CA LYS A 52 0.80 24.96 -20.49
C LYS A 52 -0.57 24.32 -20.39
N THR A 53 -1.51 25.05 -19.79
CA THR A 53 -2.91 24.68 -19.76
C THR A 53 -3.43 24.45 -21.17
N THR A 54 -3.97 23.26 -21.43
CA THR A 54 -4.53 22.91 -22.74
C THR A 54 -6.05 22.90 -22.65
N LEU A 55 -6.69 23.61 -23.59
CA LEU A 55 -8.14 23.64 -23.75
C LEU A 55 -8.54 22.79 -24.96
N VAL A 56 -9.50 21.88 -24.79
CA VAL A 56 -10.12 21.12 -25.88
C VAL A 56 -11.62 21.34 -25.85
N GLU A 57 -12.20 21.75 -26.97
CA GLU A 57 -13.64 21.98 -27.10
C GLU A 57 -14.27 20.93 -28.04
N ASN A 58 -15.38 20.34 -27.63
CA ASN A 58 -16.16 19.41 -28.46
C ASN A 58 -17.66 19.67 -28.32
N GLU A 59 -18.38 19.63 -29.44
CA GLU A 59 -19.84 19.69 -29.44
C GLU A 59 -20.46 18.28 -29.46
N PHE A 60 -21.60 18.12 -28.78
CA PHE A 60 -22.42 16.90 -28.88
C PHE A 60 -23.91 17.22 -28.78
N LEU A 61 -24.74 16.28 -29.26
CA LEU A 61 -26.19 16.32 -29.12
C LEU A 61 -26.63 15.35 -28.00
N PRO A 62 -27.47 15.78 -27.05
CA PRO A 62 -27.97 14.91 -25.98
C PRO A 62 -29.00 13.88 -26.50
N ASN A 63 -29.12 12.76 -25.79
CA ASN A 63 -30.09 11.70 -26.09
C ASN A 63 -31.48 12.04 -25.53
N ASP A 64 -31.98 13.25 -25.77
CA ASP A 64 -33.33 13.70 -25.35
C ASP A 64 -34.26 14.05 -26.53
N GLY A 65 -33.84 13.78 -27.76
CA GLY A 65 -34.58 14.09 -28.99
C GLY A 65 -34.59 15.57 -29.35
N THR A 66 -34.00 16.45 -28.52
CA THR A 66 -33.84 17.86 -28.87
C THR A 66 -32.50 18.08 -29.55
N ASN A 67 -32.50 18.69 -30.74
CA ASN A 67 -31.27 19.06 -31.47
C ASN A 67 -30.57 20.28 -30.83
N ARG A 68 -30.32 20.23 -29.52
CA ARG A 68 -29.64 21.26 -28.74
C ARG A 68 -28.16 20.90 -28.64
N ALA A 69 -27.31 21.63 -29.37
CA ALA A 69 -25.87 21.50 -29.19
C ALA A 69 -25.45 21.82 -27.75
N LEU A 70 -24.62 20.95 -27.19
CA LEU A 70 -23.96 21.09 -25.90
C LEU A 70 -22.45 21.11 -26.13
N LYS A 71 -21.76 22.02 -25.46
CA LYS A 71 -20.30 22.18 -25.57
C LYS A 71 -19.63 21.55 -24.36
N ILE A 72 -18.63 20.70 -24.58
CA ILE A 72 -17.73 20.20 -23.54
C ILE A 72 -16.38 20.88 -23.72
N GLU A 73 -15.96 21.60 -22.69
CA GLU A 73 -14.65 22.23 -22.56
C GLU A 73 -13.81 21.36 -21.60
N ILE A 74 -12.62 20.95 -22.04
CA ILE A 74 -11.69 20.16 -21.23
C ILE A 74 -10.45 21.01 -20.95
N VAL A 75 -10.14 21.21 -19.67
CA VAL A 75 -8.96 21.91 -19.19
C VAL A 75 -7.99 20.89 -18.62
N ILE A 76 -6.76 20.87 -19.12
CA ILE A 76 -5.66 20.05 -18.60
C ILE A 76 -4.66 20.98 -17.90
N SER A 77 -4.49 20.83 -16.59
CA SER A 77 -3.50 21.53 -15.78
C SER A 77 -2.39 20.54 -15.36
N PRO A 78 -1.20 20.59 -15.98
CA PRO A 78 -0.10 19.68 -15.66
C PRO A 78 0.58 20.01 -14.32
N HIS A 79 1.05 18.98 -13.63
CA HIS A 79 1.91 19.02 -12.43
C HIS A 79 3.04 17.98 -12.58
N VAL A 80 3.97 17.95 -11.61
CA VAL A 80 5.19 17.11 -11.64
C VAL A 80 4.89 15.63 -11.94
N TRP A 81 4.03 14.99 -11.14
CA TRP A 81 3.70 13.56 -11.25
C TRP A 81 2.26 13.27 -11.70
N ARG A 82 1.45 14.30 -11.97
CA ARG A 82 0.06 14.17 -12.43
C ARG A 82 -0.38 15.27 -13.37
N ASP A 83 -1.38 15.01 -14.21
CA ASP A 83 -2.17 16.06 -14.87
C ASP A 83 -3.59 16.10 -14.30
N ASN A 84 -4.07 17.29 -13.97
CA ASN A 84 -5.44 17.54 -13.54
C ASN A 84 -6.32 17.81 -14.76
N ILE A 85 -7.29 16.93 -15.04
CA ILE A 85 -8.17 17.02 -16.21
C ILE A 85 -9.60 17.35 -15.73
N THR A 86 -10.10 18.54 -16.06
CA THR A 86 -11.47 18.95 -15.75
C THR A 86 -12.27 19.10 -17.04
N ALA A 87 -13.36 18.36 -17.17
CA ALA A 87 -14.37 18.58 -18.21
C ALA A 87 -15.54 19.40 -17.67
N LYS A 88 -15.97 20.44 -18.40
CA LYS A 88 -17.15 21.26 -18.11
C LYS A 88 -18.11 21.18 -19.29
N CYS A 89 -19.36 20.78 -19.05
CA CYS A 89 -20.42 20.80 -20.06
C CYS A 89 -21.25 22.08 -19.91
N THR A 90 -21.38 22.86 -20.98
CA THR A 90 -22.14 24.11 -21.01
C THR A 90 -23.31 24.07 -21.99
N HIS A 91 -24.39 24.78 -21.63
CA HIS A 91 -25.52 25.09 -22.51
C HIS A 91 -25.82 26.58 -22.44
N LYS A 92 -25.79 27.29 -23.57
CA LYS A 92 -26.01 28.75 -23.65
C LYS A 92 -25.16 29.56 -22.64
N GLY A 93 -23.90 29.13 -22.43
CA GLY A 93 -22.97 29.75 -21.49
C GLY A 93 -23.14 29.35 -20.01
N LYS A 94 -24.24 28.69 -19.62
CA LYS A 94 -24.39 28.12 -18.26
C LYS A 94 -23.68 26.76 -18.18
N VAL A 95 -22.87 26.53 -17.14
CA VAL A 95 -22.37 25.18 -16.80
C VAL A 95 -23.53 24.34 -16.29
N ILE A 96 -23.72 23.16 -16.88
CA ILE A 96 -24.77 22.19 -16.51
C ILE A 96 -24.20 20.84 -16.04
N GLY A 97 -22.89 20.61 -16.22
CA GLY A 97 -22.19 19.44 -15.73
C GLY A 97 -20.68 19.66 -15.62
N ARG A 98 -20.05 18.90 -14.73
CA ARG A 98 -18.62 18.88 -14.44
C ARG A 98 -18.16 17.42 -14.35
N ALA A 99 -16.94 17.13 -14.78
CA ALA A 99 -16.27 15.90 -14.42
C ALA A 99 -14.77 16.16 -14.19
N ILE A 100 -14.17 15.38 -13.30
CA ILE A 100 -12.76 15.49 -12.91
C ILE A 100 -12.08 14.14 -13.07
N ALA A 101 -10.88 14.15 -13.64
CA ALA A 101 -9.96 13.03 -13.61
C ALA A 101 -8.51 13.47 -13.32
N ARG A 102 -7.71 12.55 -12.79
CA ARG A 102 -6.26 12.68 -12.59
C ARG A 102 -5.55 11.71 -13.51
N PHE A 103 -4.64 12.22 -14.32
CA PHE A 103 -3.70 11.37 -15.06
C PHE A 103 -2.42 11.24 -14.22
N ILE A 104 -2.21 10.09 -13.59
CA ILE A 104 -1.14 9.83 -12.62
C ILE A 104 0.03 9.14 -13.32
N TYR A 105 1.20 9.80 -13.36
CA TYR A 105 2.45 9.24 -13.85
C TYR A 105 3.08 8.35 -12.78
N ARG A 106 2.44 7.20 -12.48
CA ARG A 106 2.77 6.33 -11.33
C ARG A 106 4.27 6.05 -11.15
N ALA A 107 5.02 5.87 -12.24
CA ALA A 107 6.46 5.63 -12.20
C ALA A 107 7.29 6.73 -11.50
N MET A 108 6.76 7.96 -11.41
CA MET A 108 7.41 9.09 -10.71
C MET A 108 7.14 9.10 -9.19
N ILE A 109 6.18 8.30 -8.71
CA ILE A 109 5.78 8.21 -7.31
C ILE A 109 5.81 6.78 -6.78
N THR A 110 6.45 5.84 -7.48
CA THR A 110 6.43 4.41 -7.11
C THR A 110 6.98 4.17 -5.70
N LYS A 111 8.00 4.91 -5.25
CA LYS A 111 8.54 4.75 -3.89
C LYS A 111 7.55 5.13 -2.77
N ASN A 112 6.72 6.16 -2.99
CA ASN A 112 5.82 6.75 -2.00
C ASN A 112 4.36 6.79 -2.52
N PHE A 113 3.90 5.74 -3.20
CA PHE A 113 2.67 5.79 -4.00
C PHE A 113 1.41 6.00 -3.16
N TRP A 114 1.32 5.36 -1.98
CA TRP A 114 0.22 5.57 -1.05
C TRP A 114 0.20 7.02 -0.53
N GLU A 115 1.31 7.49 0.03
CA GLU A 115 1.44 8.84 0.59
C GLU A 115 1.04 9.92 -0.42
N LYS A 116 1.62 9.90 -1.63
CA LYS A 116 1.38 10.94 -2.65
C LYS A 116 -0.07 10.98 -3.17
N LEU A 117 -0.81 9.87 -3.07
CA LEU A 117 -2.23 9.83 -3.43
C LEU A 117 -3.15 10.16 -2.24
N ASP A 118 -2.77 9.82 -1.01
CA ASP A 118 -3.52 10.14 0.20
C ASP A 118 -3.43 11.63 0.57
N GLU A 119 -2.22 12.21 0.50
CA GLU A 119 -1.95 13.65 0.67
C GLU A 119 -2.81 14.54 -0.23
N TYR A 120 -3.20 14.02 -1.41
CA TYR A 120 -3.86 14.82 -2.43
C TYR A 120 -5.39 14.87 -2.30
N SER A 121 -6.03 13.72 -2.14
CA SER A 121 -7.48 13.66 -1.94
C SER A 121 -7.87 12.33 -1.30
N GLN A 122 -8.96 12.36 -0.52
CA GLN A 122 -9.50 11.17 0.13
C GLN A 122 -9.89 10.08 -0.89
N ASP A 123 -10.40 10.47 -2.06
CA ASP A 123 -10.79 9.53 -3.13
C ASP A 123 -9.56 8.87 -3.80
N THR A 124 -8.49 9.63 -4.07
CA THR A 124 -7.23 9.08 -4.58
C THR A 124 -6.50 8.22 -3.57
N GLY A 125 -6.54 8.60 -2.29
CA GLY A 125 -6.03 7.77 -1.19
C GLY A 125 -6.80 6.45 -1.10
N TYR A 126 -8.14 6.50 -1.07
CA TYR A 126 -9.00 5.33 -1.03
C TYR A 126 -8.71 4.39 -2.22
N VAL A 127 -8.79 4.89 -3.47
CA VAL A 127 -7.88 4.55 -4.60
C VAL A 127 -6.73 3.59 -4.28
N ALA A 128 -5.65 4.21 -3.81
CA ALA A 128 -4.35 3.62 -3.57
C ALA A 128 -4.39 2.50 -2.50
N TRP A 129 -5.02 2.75 -1.36
CA TRP A 129 -5.10 1.81 -0.24
C TRP A 129 -5.97 0.59 -0.56
N THR A 130 -7.06 0.76 -1.31
CA THR A 130 -8.00 -0.30 -1.73
C THR A 130 -7.34 -1.30 -2.66
N VAL A 131 -6.83 -0.81 -3.80
CA VAL A 131 -6.54 -1.65 -4.97
C VAL A 131 -5.08 -2.08 -5.02
N PHE A 132 -4.19 -1.22 -4.52
CA PHE A 132 -2.75 -1.35 -4.71
C PHE A 132 -2.00 -1.60 -3.39
N ASN A 133 -0.74 -2.03 -3.51
CA ASN A 133 0.23 -2.03 -2.41
C ASN A 133 0.99 -0.69 -2.33
N ARG A 134 1.92 -0.55 -1.36
CA ARG A 134 2.70 0.70 -1.12
C ARG A 134 3.45 1.24 -2.33
N TYR A 135 3.73 0.38 -3.32
CA TYR A 135 4.43 0.72 -4.56
C TYR A 135 3.50 0.92 -5.77
N GLY A 136 2.18 0.88 -5.58
CA GLY A 136 1.21 1.05 -6.67
C GLY A 136 1.01 -0.18 -7.56
N PHE A 137 1.43 -1.37 -7.13
CA PHE A 137 1.16 -2.64 -7.82
C PHE A 137 -0.16 -3.23 -7.33
N LEU A 138 -0.94 -3.85 -8.22
CA LEU A 138 -2.24 -4.44 -7.89
C LEU A 138 -2.06 -5.51 -6.80
N ARG A 139 -2.88 -5.46 -5.74
CA ARG A 139 -2.81 -6.44 -4.62
C ARG A 139 -3.02 -7.87 -5.13
N GLU A 140 -2.24 -8.80 -4.59
CA GLU A 140 -2.20 -10.20 -5.07
C GLU A 140 -3.57 -10.90 -5.00
N LYS A 141 -4.41 -10.58 -4.00
CA LYS A 141 -5.77 -11.12 -3.89
C LYS A 141 -6.67 -10.78 -5.10
N PHE A 142 -6.40 -9.71 -5.84
CA PHE A 142 -7.13 -9.39 -7.07
C PHE A 142 -6.56 -10.08 -8.32
N LYS A 143 -5.38 -10.71 -8.23
CA LYS A 143 -4.73 -11.44 -9.34
C LYS A 143 -5.04 -12.94 -9.30
N SER A 144 -4.83 -13.57 -8.14
CA SER A 144 -4.75 -15.04 -8.04
C SER A 144 -5.78 -15.69 -7.12
N HIS A 145 -6.29 -14.99 -6.10
CA HIS A 145 -7.20 -15.59 -5.11
C HIS A 145 -8.50 -16.12 -5.74
N PRO A 146 -8.99 -17.32 -5.35
CA PRO A 146 -10.12 -18.00 -6.00
C PRO A 146 -11.39 -17.15 -6.16
N VAL A 147 -11.73 -16.33 -5.15
CA VAL A 147 -12.91 -15.44 -5.16
C VAL A 147 -12.54 -14.00 -5.51
N HIS A 148 -11.73 -13.32 -4.68
CA HIS A 148 -11.34 -11.91 -4.87
C HIS A 148 -10.74 -11.51 -6.23
N ARG A 149 -10.24 -12.43 -7.08
CA ARG A 149 -9.89 -12.09 -8.48
C ARG A 149 -11.11 -11.73 -9.35
N GLY A 150 -12.33 -11.96 -8.86
CA GLY A 150 -13.58 -11.70 -9.56
C GLY A 150 -13.65 -12.47 -10.88
N THR A 151 -13.88 -11.75 -11.99
CA THR A 151 -13.85 -12.32 -13.35
C THR A 151 -12.47 -12.81 -13.80
N GLY A 152 -11.39 -12.50 -13.06
CA GLY A 152 -10.01 -12.77 -13.46
C GLY A 152 -9.64 -12.09 -14.79
N VAL A 153 -10.26 -10.94 -15.06
CA VAL A 153 -10.04 -10.14 -16.27
C VAL A 153 -8.95 -9.10 -16.10
N TRP A 154 -8.63 -8.75 -14.86
CA TRP A 154 -7.56 -7.85 -14.47
C TRP A 154 -6.47 -8.61 -13.73
N GLY A 155 -5.21 -8.27 -14.00
CA GLY A 155 -4.03 -8.89 -13.43
C GLY A 155 -2.83 -7.95 -13.38
N SER A 156 -1.64 -8.48 -13.69
CA SER A 156 -0.38 -7.72 -13.63
C SER A 156 -0.25 -6.61 -14.66
N GLU A 157 -1.14 -6.50 -15.65
CA GLU A 157 -1.22 -5.34 -16.55
C GLU A 157 -1.65 -4.06 -15.83
N LEU A 158 -2.26 -4.14 -14.64
CA LEU A 158 -2.51 -2.99 -13.78
C LEU A 158 -1.29 -2.60 -12.92
N ASP A 159 -0.21 -3.39 -12.90
CA ASP A 159 1.04 -3.04 -12.19
C ASP A 159 1.84 -1.96 -12.91
N ASP A 160 1.76 -1.93 -14.25
CA ASP A 160 2.59 -1.10 -15.12
C ASP A 160 1.81 0.09 -15.73
N GLY A 161 2.52 1.18 -16.05
CA GLY A 161 2.00 2.32 -16.80
C GLY A 161 1.19 3.36 -15.98
N PRO A 162 0.71 4.44 -16.63
CA PRO A 162 -0.06 5.51 -15.97
C PRO A 162 -1.51 5.13 -15.65
N LEU A 163 -2.10 5.84 -14.70
CA LEU A 163 -3.50 5.66 -14.29
C LEU A 163 -4.32 6.92 -14.58
N LEU A 164 -5.47 6.80 -15.23
CA LEU A 164 -6.47 7.87 -15.34
C LEU A 164 -7.58 7.63 -14.31
N LEU A 165 -7.45 8.16 -13.10
CA LEU A 165 -8.50 8.06 -12.09
C LEU A 165 -9.60 9.09 -12.37
N ILE A 166 -10.85 8.65 -12.50
CA ILE A 166 -12.03 9.52 -12.53
C ILE A 166 -12.55 9.66 -11.10
N GLU A 167 -12.54 10.88 -10.57
CA GLU A 167 -13.00 11.20 -9.21
C GLU A 167 -14.47 11.64 -9.23
N GLU A 168 -14.78 12.71 -9.96
CA GLU A 168 -16.11 13.34 -9.95
C GLU A 168 -16.76 13.24 -11.33
N VAL A 169 -18.04 12.88 -11.38
CA VAL A 169 -18.91 13.08 -12.55
C VAL A 169 -20.26 13.61 -12.09
N TYR A 170 -20.43 14.93 -12.19
CA TYR A 170 -21.59 15.65 -11.66
C TYR A 170 -22.40 16.31 -12.78
N VAL A 171 -23.71 16.09 -12.79
CA VAL A 171 -24.65 16.83 -13.65
C VAL A 171 -25.51 17.68 -12.73
N MET A 172 -25.32 19.00 -12.79
CA MET A 172 -25.73 19.94 -11.75
C MET A 172 -27.26 20.01 -11.64
N ASP A 173 -27.90 20.30 -12.76
CA ASP A 173 -29.34 20.52 -12.86
C ASP A 173 -30.07 19.20 -13.15
N VAL A 174 -31.11 18.89 -12.37
CA VAL A 174 -31.89 17.64 -12.48
C VAL A 174 -32.47 17.43 -13.88
N GLU A 175 -32.96 18.51 -14.52
CA GLU A 175 -33.54 18.50 -15.87
C GLU A 175 -32.56 18.06 -17.00
N TRP A 176 -31.26 18.04 -16.73
CA TRP A 176 -30.22 17.63 -17.66
C TRP A 176 -29.70 16.20 -17.40
N ARG A 177 -30.12 15.56 -16.29
CA ARG A 177 -29.72 14.19 -15.93
C ARG A 177 -30.37 13.16 -16.84
N ARG A 178 -29.75 11.98 -16.93
CA ARG A 178 -30.12 10.86 -17.82
C ARG A 178 -30.12 11.15 -19.34
N LYS A 179 -29.92 12.38 -19.79
CA LYS A 179 -29.84 12.80 -21.21
C LYS A 179 -28.50 12.48 -21.93
N GLY A 180 -27.66 11.64 -21.34
CA GLY A 180 -26.37 11.24 -21.92
C GLY A 180 -25.17 12.15 -21.61
N ILE A 181 -25.35 13.28 -20.90
CA ILE A 181 -24.26 14.23 -20.60
C ILE A 181 -23.08 13.59 -19.87
N GLY A 182 -23.33 12.85 -18.78
CA GLY A 182 -22.26 12.15 -18.04
C GLY A 182 -21.50 11.16 -18.92
N ARG A 183 -22.20 10.45 -19.82
CA ARG A 183 -21.59 9.54 -20.83
C ARG A 183 -20.70 10.32 -21.80
N ALA A 184 -21.11 11.51 -22.23
CA ALA A 184 -20.31 12.37 -23.09
C ALA A 184 -19.05 12.88 -22.37
N MET A 185 -19.18 13.39 -21.14
CA MET A 185 -18.04 13.87 -20.35
C MET A 185 -17.03 12.75 -20.06
N VAL A 186 -17.45 11.57 -19.60
CA VAL A 186 -16.54 10.44 -19.34
C VAL A 186 -15.83 9.98 -20.61
N ARG A 187 -16.53 9.89 -21.75
CA ARG A 187 -15.89 9.56 -23.04
C ARG A 187 -14.81 10.58 -23.43
N GLN A 188 -15.07 11.87 -23.18
CA GLN A 188 -14.09 12.92 -23.45
C GLN A 188 -12.87 12.86 -22.52
N LEU A 189 -13.07 12.54 -21.23
CA LEU A 189 -11.97 12.27 -20.29
C LEU A 189 -11.10 11.09 -20.74
N LEU A 190 -11.71 9.99 -21.20
CA LEU A 190 -10.98 8.84 -21.76
C LEU A 190 -10.14 9.25 -22.97
N VAL A 191 -10.73 9.93 -23.96
CA VAL A 191 -10.03 10.42 -25.17
C VAL A 191 -8.85 11.33 -24.81
N VAL A 192 -8.97 12.15 -23.77
CA VAL A 192 -7.86 13.00 -23.31
C VAL A 192 -6.79 12.20 -22.57
N GLY A 193 -7.15 11.25 -21.70
CA GLY A 193 -6.16 10.39 -21.04
C GLY A 193 -5.31 9.59 -22.02
N GLU A 194 -5.92 9.04 -23.08
CA GLU A 194 -5.17 8.37 -24.16
C GLU A 194 -4.20 9.33 -24.87
N LYS A 195 -4.61 10.58 -25.10
CA LYS A 195 -3.76 11.62 -25.69
C LYS A 195 -2.60 12.02 -24.78
N CYS A 196 -2.80 12.17 -23.47
CA CYS A 196 -1.74 12.49 -22.50
C CYS A 196 -0.63 11.42 -22.48
N MET A 197 -1.00 10.14 -22.63
CA MET A 197 0.00 9.07 -22.81
C MET A 197 0.73 9.20 -24.15
N ASN A 198 0.02 9.49 -25.25
CA ASN A 198 0.65 9.58 -26.57
C ASN A 198 1.60 10.78 -26.72
N SER A 199 1.36 11.90 -26.03
CA SER A 199 2.31 13.04 -25.97
C SER A 199 3.52 12.79 -25.06
N ALA A 200 3.45 11.79 -24.16
CA ALA A 200 4.56 11.39 -23.29
C ALA A 200 5.48 10.32 -23.91
N LYS A 201 5.13 9.73 -25.07
CA LYS A 201 5.97 8.74 -25.76
C LYS A 201 7.17 9.41 -26.45
N PRO A 202 8.34 8.75 -26.54
CA PRO A 202 9.48 9.27 -27.31
C PRO A 202 9.11 9.53 -28.77
N MET A 203 9.65 10.60 -29.38
CA MET A 203 9.41 10.94 -30.79
C MET A 203 9.87 9.86 -31.78
N ASP A 204 10.88 9.07 -31.42
CA ASP A 204 11.36 7.93 -32.22
C ASP A 204 10.96 6.62 -31.52
N THR A 205 9.90 5.99 -32.05
CA THR A 205 9.35 4.71 -31.59
C THR A 205 9.94 3.50 -32.32
N SER A 206 11.10 3.63 -32.96
CA SER A 206 11.75 2.49 -33.61
C SER A 206 12.08 1.38 -32.60
N PRO A 207 11.82 0.09 -32.91
CA PRO A 207 12.03 -1.01 -31.97
C PRO A 207 13.44 -1.07 -31.37
N ARG A 208 14.46 -0.67 -32.14
CA ARG A 208 15.86 -0.62 -31.70
C ARG A 208 16.12 0.46 -30.65
N ARG A 209 15.52 1.66 -30.77
CA ARG A 209 15.64 2.70 -29.73
C ARG A 209 14.84 2.33 -28.49
N ILE A 210 13.62 1.82 -28.69
CA ILE A 210 12.78 1.35 -27.58
C ILE A 210 13.51 0.26 -26.77
N ALA A 211 14.06 -0.77 -27.43
CA ALA A 211 14.81 -1.82 -26.74
C ALA A 211 16.06 -1.27 -26.03
N ARG A 212 16.77 -0.29 -26.61
CA ARG A 212 17.92 0.34 -25.96
C ARG A 212 17.56 1.17 -24.72
N GLN A 213 16.42 1.87 -24.75
CA GLN A 213 16.01 2.78 -23.67
C GLN A 213 15.21 2.09 -22.55
N PHE A 214 14.39 1.09 -22.91
CA PHE A 214 13.45 0.43 -21.99
C PHE A 214 13.76 -1.07 -21.79
N GLY A 215 14.92 -1.55 -22.27
CA GLY A 215 15.33 -2.97 -22.24
C GLY A 215 14.61 -3.84 -23.28
N SER A 216 13.29 -3.68 -23.45
CA SER A 216 12.51 -4.38 -24.46
C SER A 216 11.29 -3.60 -24.95
N VAL A 217 10.80 -3.96 -26.14
CA VAL A 217 9.55 -3.42 -26.69
C VAL A 217 8.35 -3.78 -25.78
N THR A 218 8.35 -4.99 -25.22
CA THR A 218 7.29 -5.45 -24.30
C THR A 218 7.26 -4.63 -23.00
N ARG A 219 8.42 -4.30 -22.41
CA ARG A 219 8.50 -3.45 -21.21
C ARG A 219 8.03 -2.03 -21.50
N PHE A 220 8.41 -1.47 -22.65
CA PHE A 220 7.86 -0.17 -23.09
C PHE A 220 6.35 -0.20 -23.31
N GLN A 221 5.80 -1.25 -23.93
CA GLN A 221 4.34 -1.38 -24.12
C GLN A 221 3.60 -1.39 -22.78
N LYS A 222 4.08 -2.17 -21.80
CA LYS A 222 3.56 -2.17 -20.43
C LYS A 222 3.59 -0.77 -19.79
N LEU A 223 4.78 -0.15 -19.76
CA LEU A 223 4.98 1.18 -19.17
C LEU A 223 4.26 2.33 -19.90
N SER A 224 3.81 2.11 -21.14
CA SER A 224 3.09 3.10 -21.96
C SER A 224 1.61 2.76 -22.21
N THR A 225 1.08 1.74 -21.51
CA THR A 225 -0.35 1.44 -21.49
C THR A 225 -0.99 2.18 -20.33
N VAL A 226 -1.89 3.12 -20.63
CA VAL A 226 -2.74 3.76 -19.63
C VAL A 226 -3.94 2.87 -19.32
N HIS A 227 -4.36 2.85 -18.06
CA HIS A 227 -5.64 2.28 -17.62
C HIS A 227 -6.47 3.36 -16.91
N ALA A 228 -7.77 3.42 -17.19
CA ALA A 228 -8.65 4.35 -16.47
C ALA A 228 -9.34 3.64 -15.31
N LEU A 229 -9.41 4.29 -14.15
CA LEU A 229 -9.95 3.76 -12.90
C LEU A 229 -11.12 4.62 -12.42
N VAL A 230 -12.07 4.02 -11.71
CA VAL A 230 -13.17 4.74 -11.06
C VAL A 230 -13.77 3.91 -9.93
N ILE A 231 -14.21 4.58 -8.85
CA ILE A 231 -15.16 4.02 -7.89
C ILE A 231 -16.52 4.65 -8.16
N PRO A 232 -17.55 3.87 -8.56
CA PRO A 232 -18.88 4.41 -8.84
C PRO A 232 -19.56 5.00 -7.60
N GLY A 233 -19.64 6.33 -7.53
CA GLY A 233 -20.41 7.06 -6.53
C GLY A 233 -21.81 7.47 -7.00
N TRP A 234 -22.65 7.90 -6.06
CA TRP A 234 -23.96 8.52 -6.32
C TRP A 234 -24.03 9.94 -5.74
N LEU A 235 -25.07 10.69 -6.12
CA LEU A 235 -25.26 12.04 -5.64
C LEU A 235 -26.07 12.01 -4.34
N THR A 236 -25.43 12.37 -3.23
CA THR A 236 -26.06 12.47 -1.90
C THR A 236 -27.34 13.30 -1.93
N LYS A 237 -27.33 14.42 -2.68
CA LYS A 237 -28.50 15.31 -2.91
C LYS A 237 -29.70 14.66 -3.59
N ASP A 238 -29.51 13.52 -4.27
CA ASP A 238 -30.57 12.78 -4.96
C ASP A 238 -31.14 11.66 -4.09
N VAL A 239 -30.39 11.26 -3.06
CA VAL A 239 -30.62 10.06 -2.25
C VAL A 239 -31.13 10.43 -0.86
N GLU A 240 -30.52 11.42 -0.19
CA GLU A 240 -30.96 11.89 1.14
C GLU A 240 -32.43 12.32 1.21
N PRO A 241 -33.01 13.04 0.22
CA PRO A 241 -34.43 13.39 0.26
C PRO A 241 -35.37 12.17 0.28
N GLN A 242 -34.90 11.01 -0.18
CA GLN A 242 -35.67 9.76 -0.18
C GLN A 242 -35.70 9.08 1.20
N TYR A 243 -34.81 9.48 2.14
CA TYR A 243 -34.74 8.92 3.49
C TYR A 243 -35.86 9.37 4.43
N VAL A 244 -36.63 10.41 4.05
CA VAL A 244 -37.67 10.98 4.91
C VAL A 244 -38.75 9.93 5.20
N GLY A 245 -38.94 9.62 6.48
CA GLY A 245 -39.89 8.59 6.93
C GLY A 245 -39.50 7.15 6.59
N LYS A 246 -38.23 6.87 6.28
CA LYS A 246 -37.72 5.52 5.98
C LYS A 246 -37.01 4.88 7.17
N SER A 247 -37.17 3.56 7.35
CA SER A 247 -36.35 2.77 8.27
C SER A 247 -34.91 2.65 7.76
N LYS A 248 -33.96 2.25 8.62
CA LYS A 248 -32.55 2.05 8.23
C LYS A 248 -32.41 1.09 7.05
N ARG A 249 -33.09 -0.07 7.10
CA ARG A 249 -33.15 -1.03 6.00
C ARG A 249 -33.63 -0.38 4.69
N GLN A 250 -34.71 0.40 4.72
CA GLN A 250 -35.20 1.10 3.53
C GLN A 250 -34.19 2.14 3.00
N LYS A 251 -33.47 2.86 3.88
CA LYS A 251 -32.36 3.75 3.46
C LYS A 251 -31.23 2.95 2.81
N ASN A 252 -30.89 1.78 3.33
CA ASN A 252 -29.88 0.90 2.75
C ASN A 252 -30.34 0.31 1.39
N GLU A 253 -31.60 -0.08 1.25
CA GLU A 253 -32.18 -0.50 -0.05
C GLU A 253 -32.09 0.62 -1.10
N ILE A 254 -32.37 1.87 -0.72
CA ILE A 254 -32.19 3.05 -1.58
C ILE A 254 -30.71 3.26 -1.95
N ASN A 255 -29.78 3.13 -1.00
CA ASN A 255 -28.34 3.27 -1.23
C ASN A 255 -27.81 2.19 -2.17
N ILE A 256 -28.25 0.94 -2.01
CA ILE A 256 -27.93 -0.18 -2.91
C ILE A 256 -28.46 0.12 -4.31
N GLN A 257 -29.69 0.62 -4.45
CA GLN A 257 -30.26 0.99 -5.75
C GLN A 257 -29.48 2.13 -6.42
N ALA A 258 -29.04 3.13 -5.65
CA ALA A 258 -28.21 4.24 -6.14
C ALA A 258 -26.82 3.74 -6.61
N SER A 259 -26.16 2.92 -5.79
CA SER A 259 -24.89 2.26 -6.11
C SER A 259 -24.98 1.40 -7.38
N ASN A 260 -25.98 0.52 -7.47
CA ASN A 260 -26.23 -0.32 -8.64
C ASN A 260 -26.50 0.51 -9.91
N THR A 261 -27.13 1.69 -9.77
CA THR A 261 -27.34 2.62 -10.88
C THR A 261 -26.02 3.25 -11.36
N ALA A 262 -25.12 3.59 -10.44
CA ALA A 262 -23.78 4.11 -10.76
C ALA A 262 -22.88 3.04 -11.40
N VAL A 263 -22.86 1.83 -10.83
CA VAL A 263 -22.17 0.65 -11.39
C VAL A 263 -22.65 0.36 -12.81
N SER A 264 -23.97 0.30 -13.01
CA SER A 264 -24.58 0.09 -14.34
C SER A 264 -24.18 1.17 -15.35
N PHE A 265 -24.07 2.43 -14.92
CA PHE A 265 -23.59 3.52 -15.77
C PHE A 265 -22.17 3.26 -16.26
N TYR A 266 -21.21 3.01 -15.37
CA TYR A 266 -19.81 2.76 -15.78
C TYR A 266 -19.64 1.45 -16.57
N ARG A 267 -20.35 0.37 -16.23
CA ARG A 267 -20.36 -0.86 -17.03
C ARG A 267 -20.85 -0.63 -18.45
N SER A 268 -21.84 0.24 -18.64
CA SER A 268 -22.33 0.64 -19.98
C SER A 268 -21.37 1.55 -20.77
N LEU A 269 -20.21 1.89 -20.20
CA LEU A 269 -19.10 2.58 -20.84
C LEU A 269 -17.89 1.66 -21.10
N GLY A 270 -17.96 0.38 -20.72
CA GLY A 270 -16.89 -0.61 -20.90
C GLY A 270 -16.00 -0.83 -19.67
N PHE A 271 -16.28 -0.17 -18.54
CA PHE A 271 -15.56 -0.43 -17.28
C PHE A 271 -15.96 -1.78 -16.67
N ARG A 272 -15.01 -2.54 -16.13
CA ARG A 272 -15.25 -3.84 -15.46
C ARG A 272 -14.56 -3.87 -14.09
N ARG A 273 -15.16 -4.53 -13.10
CA ARG A 273 -14.70 -4.50 -11.71
C ARG A 273 -13.31 -5.11 -11.55
N ILE A 274 -12.45 -4.49 -10.75
CA ILE A 274 -11.13 -5.02 -10.37
C ILE A 274 -11.34 -5.99 -9.21
N GLY A 275 -11.41 -7.28 -9.53
CA GLY A 275 -11.62 -8.31 -8.53
C GLY A 275 -12.92 -8.11 -7.74
N SER A 276 -12.87 -8.31 -6.42
CA SER A 276 -13.96 -7.97 -5.49
C SER A 276 -13.89 -6.54 -4.94
N SER A 277 -13.03 -5.67 -5.47
CA SER A 277 -12.91 -4.30 -4.97
C SER A 277 -14.10 -3.41 -5.38
N PRO A 278 -14.33 -2.27 -4.71
CA PRO A 278 -15.27 -1.24 -5.18
C PRO A 278 -14.83 -0.56 -6.49
N CYS A 279 -13.58 -0.75 -6.93
CA CYS A 279 -12.99 -0.07 -8.08
C CYS A 279 -13.22 -0.83 -9.39
N PHE A 280 -13.39 -0.07 -10.46
CA PHE A 280 -13.57 -0.54 -11.83
C PHE A 280 -12.46 0.02 -12.72
N ALA A 281 -11.94 -0.80 -13.61
CA ALA A 281 -10.96 -0.39 -14.61
C ALA A 281 -11.55 -0.40 -16.03
N TYR A 282 -10.94 0.39 -16.91
CA TYR A 282 -11.15 0.42 -18.35
C TYR A 282 -9.80 0.35 -19.05
N SER A 283 -9.69 -0.54 -20.05
CA SER A 283 -8.50 -0.68 -20.88
C SER A 283 -8.74 -0.04 -22.24
N PHE A 284 -7.79 0.79 -22.65
CA PHE A 284 -7.76 1.43 -23.96
C PHE A 284 -7.36 0.44 -25.08
N ASN A 285 -6.87 -0.75 -24.74
CA ASN A 285 -6.66 -1.81 -25.71
C ASN A 285 -8.03 -2.41 -26.13
N PRO A 286 -8.46 -2.28 -27.40
CA PRO A 286 -9.75 -2.80 -27.86
C PRO A 286 -9.82 -4.34 -27.81
N ASN A 287 -8.67 -5.02 -27.80
CA ASN A 287 -8.58 -6.48 -27.69
C ASN A 287 -8.49 -6.97 -26.23
N HIS A 288 -8.61 -6.08 -25.23
CA HIS A 288 -8.57 -6.48 -23.83
C HIS A 288 -9.80 -7.34 -23.47
N ARG A 289 -9.58 -8.40 -22.68
CA ARG A 289 -10.66 -9.34 -22.28
C ARG A 289 -11.86 -8.64 -21.61
N ALA A 290 -11.63 -7.51 -20.94
CA ALA A 290 -12.68 -6.70 -20.32
C ALA A 290 -13.72 -6.16 -21.32
N GLN A 291 -13.33 -5.88 -22.57
CA GLN A 291 -14.24 -5.41 -23.62
C GLN A 291 -15.21 -6.50 -24.09
N SER A 292 -14.87 -7.78 -23.87
CA SER A 292 -15.70 -8.94 -24.25
C SER A 292 -16.67 -9.40 -23.15
N ILE A 293 -16.52 -8.92 -21.91
CA ILE A 293 -17.42 -9.27 -20.80
C ILE A 293 -18.68 -8.40 -20.92
N ALA A 294 -19.87 -9.01 -20.92
CA ALA A 294 -21.14 -8.27 -20.90
C ALA A 294 -21.37 -7.60 -19.52
N PRO A 295 -22.07 -6.46 -19.42
CA PRO A 295 -22.30 -5.74 -18.15
C PRO A 295 -22.93 -6.57 -17.02
N ASP A 296 -23.78 -7.52 -17.38
CA ASP A 296 -24.49 -8.47 -16.53
C ASP A 296 -23.66 -9.72 -16.17
N MET A 297 -22.55 -9.95 -16.87
CA MET A 297 -21.59 -11.04 -16.64
C MET A 297 -20.31 -10.57 -15.92
N ASP A 298 -20.27 -9.31 -15.48
CA ASP A 298 -19.19 -8.74 -14.67
C ASP A 298 -19.34 -9.15 -13.19
N PHE A 299 -18.26 -9.15 -12.42
CA PHE A 299 -18.30 -9.62 -11.04
C PHE A 299 -18.96 -8.60 -10.11
N ASP A 300 -19.84 -9.08 -9.23
CA ASP A 300 -20.35 -8.34 -8.07
C ASP A 300 -20.10 -9.13 -6.79
N PRO A 301 -19.47 -8.53 -5.76
CA PRO A 301 -19.37 -9.12 -4.43
C PRO A 301 -20.76 -9.41 -3.85
N GLN A 302 -20.84 -10.43 -2.98
CA GLN A 302 -22.05 -10.60 -2.17
C GLN A 302 -22.19 -9.42 -1.21
N MET A 303 -23.43 -8.98 -0.97
CA MET A 303 -23.72 -7.91 -0.02
C MET A 303 -24.17 -8.51 1.31
N GLU A 304 -23.74 -7.91 2.41
CA GLU A 304 -24.21 -8.30 3.74
C GLU A 304 -25.75 -8.19 3.86
N PRO A 305 -26.41 -9.12 4.58
CA PRO A 305 -27.85 -9.04 4.81
C PRO A 305 -28.24 -7.71 5.44
N LEU A 306 -29.27 -7.06 4.89
CA LEU A 306 -29.76 -5.80 5.43
C LEU A 306 -30.43 -6.00 6.79
N ASP A 307 -29.83 -5.41 7.82
CA ASP A 307 -30.29 -5.49 9.19
C ASP A 307 -31.22 -4.33 9.57
N ASP A 308 -32.20 -4.59 10.44
CA ASP A 308 -33.26 -3.63 10.80
C ASP A 308 -32.90 -2.73 12.01
N TRP A 309 -31.71 -2.90 12.62
CA TRP A 309 -31.29 -2.17 13.83
C TRP A 309 -30.98 -0.68 13.58
N GLU A 310 -31.81 0.21 14.13
CA GLU A 310 -31.55 1.65 14.16
C GLU A 310 -30.26 1.95 14.96
N GLU A 311 -29.30 2.61 14.31
CA GLU A 311 -28.18 3.24 15.01
C GLU A 311 -28.66 4.55 15.62
N GLU A 312 -28.45 4.71 16.92
CA GLU A 312 -28.59 6.01 17.57
C GLU A 312 -27.47 6.95 17.10
N THR A 313 -27.78 8.25 17.04
CA THR A 313 -26.85 9.32 16.67
C THR A 313 -25.79 9.58 17.75
N GLY A 314 -24.90 8.61 17.96
CA GLY A 314 -23.50 8.82 18.32
C GLY A 314 -22.63 8.73 17.05
N MET A 315 -21.30 8.80 17.19
CA MET A 315 -20.43 8.35 16.09
C MET A 315 -20.66 6.85 15.91
N GLY A 316 -21.32 6.47 14.81
CA GLY A 316 -21.68 5.09 14.54
C GLY A 316 -20.46 4.19 14.40
N ASP A 317 -20.71 2.87 14.35
CA ASP A 317 -19.72 1.88 13.93
C ASP A 317 -19.33 2.20 12.47
N TYR A 318 -18.36 3.11 12.27
CA TYR A 318 -17.86 3.49 10.96
C TYR A 318 -17.26 2.23 10.32
N ILE A 319 -17.99 1.63 9.39
CA ILE A 319 -17.48 0.60 8.50
C ILE A 319 -16.48 1.28 7.57
N ILE A 320 -15.26 1.47 8.06
CA ILE A 320 -14.08 1.64 7.23
C ILE A 320 -13.84 0.27 6.61
N PRO A 321 -13.91 0.10 5.27
CA PRO A 321 -13.74 -1.19 4.62
C PRO A 321 -12.25 -1.59 4.53
N TYR A 322 -11.48 -1.38 5.62
CA TYR A 322 -10.12 -1.86 5.84
C TYR A 322 -9.90 -2.20 7.31
N GLY A 323 -9.60 -3.48 7.57
CA GLY A 323 -8.33 -3.86 8.18
C GLY A 323 -8.06 -3.57 9.65
N VAL A 324 -8.78 -2.65 10.29
CA VAL A 324 -8.56 -2.25 11.68
C VAL A 324 -9.68 -2.82 12.56
N GLU A 325 -9.37 -3.15 13.81
CA GLU A 325 -10.39 -3.52 14.78
C GLU A 325 -11.34 -2.34 15.02
N ILE A 326 -12.55 -2.43 14.47
CA ILE A 326 -13.69 -1.70 15.02
C ILE A 326 -13.81 -2.18 16.48
N GLN A 327 -13.74 -1.24 17.43
CA GLN A 327 -14.32 -1.48 18.74
C GLN A 327 -15.83 -1.60 18.50
N LEU A 328 -16.33 -2.83 18.31
CA LEU A 328 -17.76 -3.07 18.12
C LEU A 328 -18.50 -2.35 19.25
N GLY A 329 -19.40 -1.44 18.91
CA GLY A 329 -20.17 -0.71 19.91
C GLY A 329 -20.85 -1.66 20.90
N GLU A 330 -21.08 -1.20 22.14
CA GLU A 330 -21.62 -2.03 23.23
C GLU A 330 -22.94 -2.73 22.85
N ARG A 331 -23.76 -2.11 22.00
CA ARG A 331 -24.98 -2.71 21.44
C ARG A 331 -24.68 -3.83 20.44
N THR A 332 -23.70 -3.66 19.56
CA THR A 332 -23.24 -4.65 18.57
C THR A 332 -22.67 -5.88 19.27
N LEU A 333 -21.87 -5.68 20.33
CA LEU A 333 -21.42 -6.76 21.22
C LEU A 333 -22.60 -7.44 21.95
N SER A 334 -23.53 -6.66 22.50
CA SER A 334 -24.73 -7.19 23.18
C SER A 334 -25.66 -8.00 22.28
N ALA A 335 -25.76 -7.66 20.99
CA ALA A 335 -26.50 -8.44 19.99
C ALA A 335 -25.74 -9.73 19.66
N MET A 336 -24.43 -9.63 19.39
CA MET A 336 -23.57 -10.79 19.16
C MET A 336 -23.58 -11.77 20.34
N GLN A 337 -23.60 -11.29 21.59
CA GLN A 337 -23.69 -12.14 22.78
C GLN A 337 -24.97 -12.99 22.82
N LYS A 338 -26.10 -12.45 22.32
CA LYS A 338 -27.40 -13.14 22.31
C LYS A 338 -27.54 -14.13 21.18
N GLU A 339 -27.02 -13.79 20.00
CA GLU A 339 -27.20 -14.59 18.77
C GLU A 339 -26.05 -15.54 18.48
N PHE A 340 -24.82 -15.10 18.78
CA PHE A 340 -23.56 -15.79 18.48
C PHE A 340 -22.63 -15.79 19.72
N PRO A 341 -23.05 -16.37 20.85
CA PRO A 341 -22.31 -16.31 22.13
C PRO A 341 -20.86 -16.81 22.03
N LEU A 342 -20.58 -17.78 21.15
CA LEU A 342 -19.23 -18.28 20.88
C LEU A 342 -18.37 -17.25 20.15
N HIS A 343 -18.91 -16.57 19.14
CA HIS A 343 -18.22 -15.49 18.42
C HIS A 343 -17.99 -14.26 19.31
N HIS A 344 -18.94 -13.97 20.21
CA HIS A 344 -18.76 -12.96 21.25
C HIS A 344 -17.61 -13.33 22.20
N ALA A 345 -17.58 -14.57 22.72
CA ALA A 345 -16.50 -15.04 23.58
C ALA A 345 -15.13 -15.02 22.87
N ALA A 346 -15.07 -15.47 21.61
CA ALA A 346 -13.89 -15.39 20.74
C ALA A 346 -13.46 -13.96 20.40
N THR A 347 -14.37 -12.99 20.50
CA THR A 347 -14.08 -11.57 20.28
C THR A 347 -13.59 -10.86 21.55
N THR A 348 -14.12 -11.22 22.72
CA THR A 348 -13.99 -10.42 23.95
C THR A 348 -13.06 -11.01 25.00
N LEU A 349 -12.98 -12.34 25.14
CA LEU A 349 -12.15 -12.99 26.16
C LEU A 349 -10.68 -13.06 25.72
N PRO A 350 -9.71 -13.07 26.65
CA PRO A 350 -8.34 -13.55 26.38
C PRO A 350 -8.32 -14.97 25.80
N ASP A 351 -7.26 -15.36 25.09
CA ASP A 351 -7.22 -16.68 24.42
C ASP A 351 -7.39 -17.87 25.38
N LEU A 352 -6.65 -17.90 26.50
CA LEU A 352 -6.76 -18.98 27.48
C LEU A 352 -8.17 -19.09 28.09
N GLU A 353 -8.80 -17.96 28.41
CA GLU A 353 -10.17 -17.89 28.94
C GLU A 353 -11.20 -18.30 27.90
N CYS A 354 -11.01 -17.89 26.64
CA CYS A 354 -11.84 -18.32 25.51
C CYS A 354 -11.77 -19.85 25.34
N MET A 355 -10.58 -20.42 25.36
CA MET A 355 -10.34 -21.86 25.23
C MET A 355 -10.98 -22.67 26.37
N GLU A 356 -10.88 -22.21 27.63
CA GLU A 356 -11.58 -22.85 28.77
C GLU A 356 -13.10 -22.69 28.69
N TYR A 357 -13.61 -21.55 28.20
CA TYR A 357 -15.04 -21.38 27.94
C TYR A 357 -15.55 -22.33 26.85
N LEU A 358 -14.80 -22.48 25.74
CA LEU A 358 -15.13 -23.43 24.67
C LEU A 358 -15.14 -24.88 25.17
N LYS A 359 -14.14 -25.29 25.98
CA LYS A 359 -14.14 -26.60 26.66
C LYS A 359 -15.40 -26.83 27.48
N LYS A 360 -15.75 -25.86 28.34
CA LYS A 360 -16.91 -25.96 29.23
C LYS A 360 -18.21 -26.15 28.46
N VAL A 361 -18.51 -25.25 27.54
CA VAL A 361 -19.74 -25.25 26.73
C VAL A 361 -19.87 -26.54 25.89
N THR A 362 -18.74 -27.06 25.40
CA THR A 362 -18.72 -28.30 24.62
C THR A 362 -18.96 -29.53 25.51
N ALA A 363 -18.38 -29.58 26.71
CA ALA A 363 -18.61 -30.67 27.67
C ALA A 363 -20.05 -30.70 28.19
N GLU A 364 -20.67 -29.54 28.37
CA GLU A 364 -22.06 -29.39 28.81
C GLU A 364 -23.09 -29.55 27.66
N ASN A 365 -22.63 -29.67 26.40
CA ASN A 365 -23.44 -29.70 25.17
C ASN A 365 -24.43 -28.53 25.03
N GLU A 366 -24.12 -27.37 25.61
CA GLU A 366 -25.07 -26.24 25.69
C GLU A 366 -25.27 -25.51 24.36
N ILE A 367 -24.26 -25.48 23.48
CA ILE A 367 -24.27 -24.65 22.26
C ILE A 367 -23.67 -25.41 21.07
N ASN A 368 -24.30 -25.29 19.91
CA ASN A 368 -23.78 -25.85 18.67
C ASN A 368 -22.55 -25.05 18.16
N LEU A 369 -21.39 -25.70 18.10
CA LEU A 369 -20.15 -25.09 17.59
C LEU A 369 -20.17 -24.82 16.07
N THR A 370 -21.06 -25.46 15.30
CA THR A 370 -21.16 -25.26 13.83
C THR A 370 -21.91 -23.99 13.43
N ILE A 371 -22.31 -23.16 14.38
CA ILE A 371 -22.99 -21.88 14.10
C ILE A 371 -22.02 -20.96 13.34
N VAL A 372 -22.55 -20.29 12.31
CA VAL A 372 -21.89 -19.19 11.60
C VAL A 372 -22.63 -17.89 11.87
N ASP A 373 -21.94 -16.76 11.80
CA ASP A 373 -22.59 -15.45 11.95
C ASP A 373 -23.38 -15.03 10.69
N ARG A 374 -24.01 -13.84 10.73
CA ARG A 374 -24.74 -13.23 9.61
C ARG A 374 -23.90 -13.05 8.33
N THR A 375 -22.58 -13.09 8.45
CA THR A 375 -21.61 -12.97 7.35
C THR A 375 -20.96 -14.32 6.99
N HIS A 376 -21.55 -15.42 7.44
CA HIS A 376 -21.06 -16.80 7.27
C HIS A 376 -19.70 -17.10 7.91
N LYS A 377 -19.19 -16.24 8.81
CA LYS A 377 -17.93 -16.51 9.51
C LYS A 377 -18.14 -17.63 10.52
N THR A 378 -17.37 -18.72 10.35
CA THR A 378 -17.21 -19.75 11.38
C THR A 378 -16.45 -19.18 12.58
N LEU A 379 -16.55 -19.84 13.74
CA LEU A 379 -15.74 -19.52 14.93
C LEU A 379 -14.24 -19.39 14.60
N LEU A 380 -13.73 -20.24 13.68
CA LEU A 380 -12.33 -20.25 13.28
C LEU A 380 -11.87 -18.94 12.61
N HIS A 381 -12.73 -18.25 11.85
CA HIS A 381 -12.41 -16.93 11.28
C HIS A 381 -12.19 -15.89 12.38
N ILE A 382 -13.04 -15.90 13.42
CA ILE A 382 -12.95 -14.95 14.54
C ILE A 382 -11.69 -15.23 15.38
N LEU A 383 -11.43 -16.50 15.71
CA LEU A 383 -10.23 -16.90 16.46
C LEU A 383 -8.94 -16.56 15.70
N ALA A 384 -8.91 -16.78 14.38
CA ALA A 384 -7.78 -16.42 13.53
C ALA A 384 -7.55 -14.91 13.52
N ARG A 385 -8.60 -14.12 13.26
CA ARG A 385 -8.55 -12.66 13.25
C ARG A 385 -8.14 -12.06 14.60
N ARG A 386 -8.50 -12.69 15.71
CA ARG A 386 -8.19 -12.25 17.08
C ARG A 386 -6.91 -12.88 17.67
N LEU A 387 -6.11 -13.57 16.85
CA LEU A 387 -4.82 -14.19 17.20
C LEU A 387 -4.92 -15.13 18.42
N LYS A 388 -5.79 -16.13 18.35
CA LYS A 388 -6.11 -17.07 19.45
C LYS A 388 -5.59 -18.50 19.21
N PRO A 389 -4.26 -18.74 19.23
CA PRO A 389 -3.69 -20.05 18.90
C PRO A 389 -4.10 -21.18 19.85
N GLU A 390 -4.29 -20.94 21.15
CA GLU A 390 -4.71 -21.98 22.09
C GLU A 390 -6.14 -22.44 21.79
N SER A 391 -7.04 -21.48 21.57
CA SER A 391 -8.42 -21.76 21.17
C SER A 391 -8.47 -22.51 19.83
N ILE A 392 -7.68 -22.10 18.84
CA ILE A 392 -7.60 -22.77 17.52
C ILE A 392 -7.05 -24.19 17.67
N ARG A 393 -5.96 -24.37 18.40
CA ARG A 393 -5.32 -25.67 18.63
C ARG A 393 -6.26 -26.64 19.33
N TRP A 394 -6.95 -26.17 20.37
CA TRP A 394 -7.96 -26.96 21.06
C TRP A 394 -9.11 -27.34 20.13
N LEU A 395 -9.66 -26.38 19.39
CA LEU A 395 -10.79 -26.58 18.47
C LEU A 395 -10.46 -27.60 17.37
N LEU A 396 -9.31 -27.47 16.71
CA LEU A 396 -8.85 -28.39 15.67
C LEU A 396 -8.57 -29.81 16.19
N ALA A 397 -8.22 -29.97 17.48
CA ALA A 397 -7.90 -31.25 18.08
C ALA A 397 -9.12 -32.00 18.67
N HIS A 398 -10.22 -31.30 18.97
CA HIS A 398 -11.37 -31.87 19.69
C HIS A 398 -12.71 -31.78 18.94
N VAL A 399 -12.76 -31.12 17.79
CA VAL A 399 -13.98 -30.94 17.00
C VAL A 399 -13.75 -31.43 15.58
N ASP A 400 -14.31 -32.60 15.23
CA ASP A 400 -14.14 -33.25 13.92
C ASP A 400 -14.44 -32.31 12.73
N ALA A 401 -15.46 -31.46 12.88
CA ALA A 401 -15.86 -30.50 11.86
C ALA A 401 -14.86 -29.34 11.67
N ALA A 402 -14.03 -29.00 12.68
CA ALA A 402 -13.18 -27.81 12.64
C ALA A 402 -12.09 -27.87 11.55
N SER A 403 -11.61 -29.07 11.21
CA SER A 403 -10.70 -29.26 10.08
C SER A 403 -11.32 -28.82 8.75
N SER A 404 -12.64 -29.05 8.55
CA SER A 404 -13.34 -28.57 7.35
C SER A 404 -13.47 -27.05 7.32
N TRP A 405 -13.51 -26.40 8.49
CA TRP A 405 -13.67 -24.95 8.59
C TRP A 405 -12.44 -24.16 8.16
N LYS A 406 -11.25 -24.78 8.07
CA LYS A 406 -10.07 -24.16 7.44
C LYS A 406 -10.33 -23.75 5.98
N SER A 407 -11.19 -24.49 5.29
CA SER A 407 -11.59 -24.24 3.90
C SER A 407 -12.98 -23.59 3.76
N ALA A 408 -13.69 -23.35 4.88
CA ALA A 408 -14.95 -22.61 4.84
C ALA A 408 -14.68 -21.17 4.41
N ARG A 409 -15.66 -20.55 3.75
CA ARG A 409 -15.57 -19.15 3.29
C ARG A 409 -16.70 -18.31 3.87
N ASP A 410 -16.36 -17.09 4.26
CA ASP A 410 -17.33 -16.08 4.65
C ASP A 410 -18.07 -15.51 3.42
N ILE A 411 -18.94 -14.51 3.65
CA ILE A 411 -19.71 -13.83 2.60
C ILE A 411 -18.84 -13.08 1.57
N ASN A 412 -17.66 -12.61 1.97
CA ASN A 412 -16.70 -11.97 1.07
C ASN A 412 -15.94 -12.99 0.22
N GLY A 413 -15.92 -14.25 0.67
CA GLY A 413 -15.20 -15.35 0.06
C GLY A 413 -13.86 -15.63 0.71
N ASP A 414 -13.53 -15.00 1.84
CA ASP A 414 -12.29 -15.21 2.59
C ASP A 414 -12.40 -16.49 3.44
N SER A 415 -11.31 -17.27 3.51
CA SER A 415 -11.15 -18.34 4.52
C SER A 415 -10.54 -17.81 5.82
N PRO A 416 -10.50 -18.59 6.94
CA PRO A 416 -9.83 -18.15 8.17
C PRO A 416 -8.36 -17.77 7.96
N LEU A 417 -7.69 -18.43 7.00
CA LEU A 417 -6.31 -18.14 6.63
C LEU A 417 -6.19 -16.85 5.81
N ASP A 418 -7.14 -16.59 4.92
CA ASP A 418 -7.18 -15.34 4.13
C ASP A 418 -7.43 -14.13 5.06
N VAL A 419 -8.41 -14.24 5.97
CA VAL A 419 -8.70 -13.22 7.02
C VAL A 419 -7.47 -12.94 7.89
N LEU A 420 -6.73 -13.99 8.29
CA LEU A 420 -5.48 -13.83 9.04
C LEU A 420 -4.40 -13.15 8.20
N LYS A 421 -4.21 -13.56 6.93
CA LYS A 421 -3.18 -12.97 6.06
C LYS A 421 -3.45 -11.49 5.74
N ASP A 422 -4.71 -11.12 5.49
CA ASP A 422 -5.08 -9.71 5.27
C ASP A 422 -4.86 -8.88 6.56
N PHE A 423 -5.21 -9.42 7.74
CA PHE A 423 -4.93 -8.77 9.02
C PHE A 423 -3.44 -8.55 9.28
N LEU A 424 -2.61 -9.56 9.00
CA LEU A 424 -1.18 -9.47 9.21
C LEU A 424 -0.51 -8.51 8.21
N GLU A 425 -0.97 -8.45 6.96
CA GLU A 425 -0.52 -7.42 6.02
C GLU A 425 -0.94 -6.01 6.47
N ASP A 426 -2.13 -5.83 7.04
CA ASP A 426 -2.55 -4.55 7.62
C ASP A 426 -1.70 -4.16 8.85
N ILE A 427 -1.46 -5.08 9.81
CA ILE A 427 -0.54 -4.83 10.95
C ILE A 427 0.87 -4.49 10.45
N ARG A 428 1.33 -5.15 9.39
CA ARG A 428 2.66 -4.92 8.83
C ARG A 428 2.78 -3.56 8.19
N THR A 429 1.74 -3.09 7.49
CA THR A 429 1.85 -1.95 6.55
C THR A 429 1.12 -0.69 6.99
N LYS A 430 0.18 -0.76 7.94
CA LYS A 430 -0.71 0.36 8.28
C LYS A 430 -0.77 0.66 9.77
N ARG A 431 -0.89 1.94 10.08
CA ARG A 431 -1.35 2.44 11.38
C ARG A 431 -2.46 3.47 11.15
N LEU A 432 -3.62 3.26 11.77
CA LEU A 432 -4.71 4.24 11.72
C LEU A 432 -4.32 5.48 12.54
N VAL A 433 -4.44 6.67 11.95
CA VAL A 433 -4.19 7.95 12.62
C VAL A 433 -5.32 8.92 12.26
N TYR A 434 -6.16 9.21 13.26
CA TYR A 434 -7.30 10.15 13.19
C TYR A 434 -8.30 9.85 12.05
N MET A 435 -8.08 10.38 10.85
CA MET A 435 -8.96 10.22 9.66
C MET A 435 -8.27 9.55 8.46
N GLY A 436 -7.07 8.99 8.62
CA GLY A 436 -6.29 8.37 7.53
C GLY A 436 -5.42 7.20 7.96
N ASN A 437 -4.77 6.57 6.98
CA ASN A 437 -3.79 5.49 7.19
C ASN A 437 -2.37 6.06 7.07
N LEU A 438 -1.49 5.69 8.00
CA LEU A 438 -0.05 5.92 7.91
C LEU A 438 0.63 4.64 7.43
N ASP A 439 1.52 4.73 6.43
CA ASP A 439 2.41 3.61 6.06
C ASP A 439 3.42 3.39 7.20
N VAL A 440 3.47 2.17 7.72
CA VAL A 440 4.42 1.74 8.75
C VAL A 440 5.18 0.47 8.34
N SER A 441 5.21 0.16 7.05
CA SER A 441 5.86 -1.03 6.48
C SER A 441 7.33 -1.16 6.91
N ASP A 442 8.06 -0.04 6.92
CA ASP A 442 9.47 0.00 7.33
C ASP A 442 9.65 -0.19 8.85
N ASP A 443 8.60 0.08 9.63
CA ASP A 443 8.54 -0.10 11.09
C ASP A 443 8.17 -1.51 11.54
N PHE A 444 7.93 -2.43 10.61
CA PHE A 444 7.67 -3.82 10.92
C PHE A 444 8.84 -4.47 11.71
N ARG A 445 8.54 -5.09 12.86
CA ARG A 445 9.53 -5.82 13.69
C ARG A 445 9.38 -7.35 13.64
N GLY A 446 8.50 -7.84 12.78
CA GLY A 446 8.00 -9.22 12.79
C GLY A 446 6.68 -9.37 13.54
N TYR A 447 5.90 -10.38 13.18
CA TYR A 447 4.62 -10.70 13.81
C TYR A 447 4.78 -11.22 15.25
N PRO A 448 3.77 -11.01 16.13
CA PRO A 448 3.77 -11.58 17.48
C PRO A 448 3.71 -13.11 17.42
N ALA A 449 4.20 -13.77 18.48
CA ALA A 449 4.24 -15.24 18.56
C ALA A 449 2.87 -15.88 18.31
N ALA A 450 1.80 -15.33 18.89
CA ALA A 450 0.43 -15.80 18.69
C ALA A 450 -0.01 -15.81 17.21
N ALA A 451 0.42 -14.83 16.41
CA ALA A 451 0.14 -14.81 14.97
C ALA A 451 0.94 -15.87 14.21
N VAL A 452 2.20 -16.11 14.60
CA VAL A 452 3.04 -17.17 14.02
C VAL A 452 2.45 -18.55 14.31
N GLU A 453 1.91 -18.76 15.51
CA GLU A 453 1.20 -20.00 15.87
C GLU A 453 -0.16 -20.13 15.15
N CYS A 454 -0.91 -19.04 14.97
CA CYS A 454 -2.13 -19.08 14.16
C CYS A 454 -1.83 -19.44 12.70
N LEU A 455 -0.75 -18.91 12.12
CA LEU A 455 -0.30 -19.27 10.76
C LEU A 455 0.07 -20.76 10.67
N SER A 456 0.86 -21.29 11.61
CA SER A 456 1.27 -22.70 11.58
C SER A 456 0.14 -23.70 11.82
N LEU A 457 -0.94 -23.27 12.50
CA LEU A 457 -2.15 -24.08 12.70
C LEU A 457 -3.11 -24.06 11.50
N LEU A 458 -3.13 -22.97 10.72
CA LEU A 458 -4.13 -22.74 9.66
C LEU A 458 -3.60 -22.95 8.24
N ASP A 459 -2.31 -22.76 8.01
CA ASP A 459 -1.71 -22.84 6.67
C ASP A 459 -1.16 -24.26 6.40
N ASP A 460 -2.00 -25.11 5.83
CA ASP A 460 -1.64 -26.48 5.44
C ASP A 460 -0.63 -26.54 4.26
N THR A 461 -0.23 -25.39 3.69
CA THR A 461 0.74 -25.32 2.57
C THR A 461 2.18 -25.08 3.03
N LEU A 462 2.41 -24.83 4.32
CA LEU A 462 3.74 -24.58 4.86
C LEU A 462 4.61 -25.84 4.79
N SER A 463 5.86 -25.69 4.32
CA SER A 463 6.83 -26.77 4.42
C SER A 463 7.11 -27.11 5.90
N PRO A 464 7.24 -28.39 6.29
CA PRO A 464 7.70 -28.78 7.63
C PRO A 464 9.05 -28.15 8.02
N ASP A 465 9.89 -27.84 7.04
CA ASP A 465 11.21 -27.21 7.23
C ASP A 465 11.14 -25.68 7.41
N LEU A 466 9.96 -25.07 7.27
CA LEU A 466 9.78 -23.62 7.35
C LEU A 466 9.92 -23.14 8.80
N SER A 467 11.08 -22.55 9.13
CA SER A 467 11.34 -22.12 10.50
C SER A 467 10.40 -21.01 10.98
N VAL A 468 10.18 -20.95 12.30
CA VAL A 468 9.39 -19.92 13.00
C VAL A 468 9.77 -18.49 12.57
N SER A 469 11.06 -18.25 12.27
CA SER A 469 11.54 -16.94 11.79
C SER A 469 10.98 -16.55 10.42
N HIS A 470 10.74 -17.49 9.50
CA HIS A 470 10.13 -17.22 8.21
C HIS A 470 8.69 -16.74 8.36
N LEU A 471 7.91 -17.40 9.22
CA LEU A 471 6.54 -16.99 9.54
C LEU A 471 6.54 -15.63 10.25
N LYS A 472 7.40 -15.43 11.26
CA LYS A 472 7.56 -14.15 11.98
C LYS A 472 7.78 -12.99 11.04
N TYR A 473 8.59 -13.16 10.00
CA TYR A 473 8.94 -12.08 9.06
C TYR A 473 8.14 -12.08 7.76
N GLY A 474 7.06 -12.86 7.67
CA GLY A 474 6.16 -12.90 6.51
C GLY A 474 6.83 -13.39 5.22
N CYS A 475 7.82 -14.29 5.32
CA CYS A 475 8.46 -14.88 4.16
C CYS A 475 7.46 -15.72 3.35
N THR A 476 7.35 -15.45 2.05
CA THR A 476 6.49 -16.21 1.13
C THR A 476 7.26 -17.17 0.23
N CYS A 477 8.60 -17.14 0.22
CA CYS A 477 9.43 -18.00 -0.64
C CYS A 477 10.08 -19.19 0.09
N GLY A 478 10.07 -19.21 1.43
CA GLY A 478 10.75 -20.23 2.25
C GLY A 478 12.29 -20.26 2.15
N GLN A 479 12.90 -19.27 1.48
CA GLN A 479 14.33 -19.21 1.20
C GLN A 479 15.01 -17.94 1.76
N CYS A 480 14.32 -17.17 2.60
CA CYS A 480 14.89 -15.97 3.19
C CYS A 480 15.95 -16.31 4.24
N ILE A 481 17.14 -15.71 4.16
CA ILE A 481 18.13 -15.78 5.24
C ILE A 481 17.51 -15.15 6.50
N GLY A 482 17.52 -15.90 7.61
CA GLY A 482 16.88 -15.50 8.87
C GLY A 482 15.36 -15.35 8.80
N GLY A 483 14.71 -15.73 7.69
CA GLY A 483 13.30 -15.47 7.43
C GLY A 483 12.97 -14.07 6.87
N PHE A 484 13.91 -13.14 6.85
CA PHE A 484 13.67 -11.75 6.40
C PHE A 484 14.39 -11.36 5.10
N LEU A 485 15.66 -11.72 4.92
CA LEU A 485 16.47 -11.31 3.76
C LEU A 485 16.19 -12.25 2.56
N SER A 486 15.47 -11.79 1.54
CA SER A 486 15.11 -12.64 0.38
C SER A 486 16.29 -12.98 -0.54
N PRO A 487 16.21 -14.04 -1.36
CA PRO A 487 17.25 -14.38 -2.32
C PRO A 487 17.54 -13.26 -3.34
N ARG A 488 16.51 -12.51 -3.74
CA ARG A 488 16.62 -11.37 -4.67
C ARG A 488 17.27 -10.16 -4.03
N MET A 489 16.88 -9.84 -2.79
CA MET A 489 17.51 -8.80 -1.99
C MET A 489 18.99 -9.15 -1.72
N LYS A 490 19.28 -10.42 -1.40
CA LYS A 490 20.64 -10.94 -1.23
C LYS A 490 21.49 -10.73 -2.50
N LEU A 491 20.95 -11.03 -3.68
CA LEU A 491 21.65 -10.81 -4.95
C LEU A 491 22.00 -9.32 -5.12
N ALA A 492 21.04 -8.41 -4.93
CA ALA A 492 21.26 -6.97 -5.02
C ALA A 492 22.35 -6.46 -4.07
N LEU A 493 22.25 -6.81 -2.78
CA LEU A 493 23.20 -6.37 -1.76
C LEU A 493 24.60 -6.99 -1.93
N LEU A 494 24.69 -8.27 -2.35
CA LEU A 494 25.97 -8.92 -2.65
C LEU A 494 26.65 -8.24 -3.84
N THR A 495 25.94 -8.07 -4.95
CA THR A 495 26.45 -7.38 -6.15
C THR A 495 26.93 -5.97 -5.81
N LYS A 496 26.21 -5.24 -4.95
CA LYS A 496 26.64 -3.91 -4.52
C LYS A 496 27.85 -3.93 -3.59
N ALA A 497 27.94 -4.87 -2.65
CA ALA A 497 29.12 -5.05 -1.82
C ALA A 497 30.37 -5.36 -2.65
N GLU A 498 30.27 -6.22 -3.67
CA GLU A 498 31.35 -6.54 -4.59
C GLU A 498 31.78 -5.33 -5.44
N ILE A 499 30.84 -4.63 -6.07
CA ILE A 499 31.13 -3.42 -6.88
C ILE A 499 31.78 -2.32 -6.02
N LEU A 500 31.25 -2.07 -4.82
CA LEU A 500 31.77 -1.04 -3.92
C LEU A 500 33.17 -1.40 -3.40
N TYR A 501 33.44 -2.68 -3.10
CA TYR A 501 34.78 -3.15 -2.76
C TYR A 501 35.80 -2.89 -3.87
N ASP A 502 35.46 -3.22 -5.12
CA ASP A 502 36.34 -3.00 -6.28
C ASP A 502 36.57 -1.50 -6.56
N MET A 503 35.50 -0.70 -6.50
CA MET A 503 35.59 0.76 -6.67
C MET A 503 36.43 1.44 -5.59
N LEU A 504 36.23 1.09 -4.31
CA LEU A 504 36.98 1.65 -3.19
C LEU A 504 38.43 1.12 -3.12
N SER A 505 38.71 -0.06 -3.70
CA SER A 505 40.08 -0.57 -3.85
C SER A 505 40.87 0.19 -4.93
N TYR A 506 40.19 0.77 -5.92
CA TYR A 506 40.85 1.55 -6.97
C TYR A 506 41.40 2.89 -6.46
N GLY A 507 42.64 3.22 -6.84
CA GLY A 507 43.27 4.49 -6.47
C GLY A 507 43.58 4.66 -4.98
N ILE A 508 43.43 3.62 -4.15
CA ILE A 508 43.49 3.68 -2.68
C ILE A 508 44.84 4.17 -2.10
N ASP A 509 45.88 4.33 -2.92
CA ASP A 509 47.15 4.94 -2.54
C ASP A 509 47.09 6.47 -2.36
N ASP A 510 46.36 7.19 -3.22
CA ASP A 510 46.20 8.65 -3.10
C ASP A 510 45.03 8.99 -2.18
N GLY A 511 45.33 9.33 -0.93
CA GLY A 511 44.29 9.57 0.07
C GLY A 511 43.43 10.81 -0.17
N GLN A 512 43.95 11.84 -0.82
CA GLN A 512 43.20 13.07 -1.04
C GLN A 512 42.20 12.86 -2.19
N THR A 513 42.70 12.38 -3.33
CA THR A 513 41.87 12.08 -4.50
C THR A 513 40.89 10.93 -4.23
N TRP A 514 41.27 9.92 -3.44
CA TRP A 514 40.36 8.83 -3.06
C TRP A 514 39.16 9.31 -2.24
N VAL A 515 39.35 10.26 -1.32
CA VAL A 515 38.23 10.86 -0.56
C VAL A 515 37.35 11.69 -1.49
N GLU A 516 37.94 12.53 -2.34
CA GLU A 516 37.20 13.36 -3.31
C GLU A 516 36.36 12.54 -4.30
N TRP A 517 36.84 11.38 -4.75
CA TRP A 517 36.11 10.49 -5.67
C TRP A 517 35.01 9.65 -5.01
N ASN A 518 35.04 9.51 -3.68
CA ASN A 518 34.12 8.65 -2.94
C ASN A 518 33.28 9.40 -1.92
N ASP A 519 33.25 10.74 -1.95
CA ASP A 519 32.62 11.61 -0.95
C ASP A 519 31.20 11.15 -0.54
N SER A 520 30.32 10.87 -1.51
CA SER A 520 28.96 10.35 -1.28
C SER A 520 28.89 8.97 -0.64
N ARG A 521 29.94 8.14 -0.79
CA ARG A 521 30.05 6.83 -0.12
C ARG A 521 30.56 6.95 1.32
N LEU A 522 31.18 8.08 1.65
CA LEU A 522 31.81 8.34 2.94
C LEU A 522 30.91 9.16 3.89
N GLU A 523 29.78 9.69 3.41
CA GLU A 523 28.85 10.52 4.17
C GLU A 523 28.43 9.92 5.53
N ASN A 524 28.12 8.63 5.54
CA ASN A 524 27.76 7.89 6.75
C ASN A 524 28.95 7.58 7.69
N VAL A 525 30.20 7.88 7.30
CA VAL A 525 31.41 7.71 8.13
C VAL A 525 31.65 8.98 8.96
N ALA A 526 31.96 8.82 10.24
CA ALA A 526 32.27 9.94 11.13
C ALA A 526 33.38 10.86 10.58
N TYR A 527 33.17 12.18 10.64
CA TYR A 527 34.03 13.19 10.01
C TYR A 527 35.50 13.13 10.43
N ASP A 528 35.81 12.77 11.67
CA ASP A 528 37.18 12.60 12.16
C ASP A 528 37.87 11.39 11.53
N VAL A 529 37.13 10.28 11.32
CA VAL A 529 37.59 9.12 10.57
C VAL A 529 37.79 9.46 9.09
N GLN A 530 36.90 10.27 8.48
CA GLN A 530 37.09 10.77 7.12
C GLN A 530 38.39 11.58 6.97
N GLN A 531 38.77 12.41 7.95
CA GLN A 531 40.05 13.13 7.90
C GLN A 531 41.27 12.19 7.95
N HIS A 532 41.13 11.02 8.61
CA HIS A 532 42.16 9.98 8.56
C HIS A 532 42.24 9.27 7.19
N PHE A 533 41.14 9.16 6.44
CA PHE A 533 41.20 8.62 5.07
C PHE A 533 42.10 9.45 4.16
N LYS A 534 42.21 10.78 4.33
CA LYS A 534 43.11 11.62 3.54
C LYS A 534 44.59 11.26 3.72
N THR A 535 44.98 10.76 4.90
CA THR A 535 46.38 10.61 5.31
C THR A 535 46.83 9.17 5.54
N ASN A 536 45.91 8.22 5.76
CA ASN A 536 46.26 6.87 6.19
C ASN A 536 45.65 5.77 5.28
N LYS A 537 46.49 5.16 4.44
CA LYS A 537 46.12 4.05 3.55
C LYS A 537 45.52 2.87 4.29
N SER A 538 46.08 2.50 5.45
CA SER A 538 45.58 1.36 6.23
C SER A 538 44.15 1.57 6.72
N ILE A 539 43.78 2.81 7.07
CA ILE A 539 42.41 3.11 7.51
C ILE A 539 41.44 3.09 6.32
N ARG A 540 41.84 3.58 5.14
CA ARG A 540 41.06 3.42 3.88
C ARG A 540 40.85 1.95 3.51
N GLN A 541 41.92 1.14 3.56
CA GLN A 541 41.85 -0.29 3.28
C GLN A 541 40.96 -1.00 4.30
N GLY A 542 41.08 -0.67 5.58
CA GLY A 542 40.25 -1.27 6.63
C GLY A 542 38.76 -0.99 6.47
N TYR A 543 38.37 0.21 6.02
CA TYR A 543 36.98 0.51 5.63
C TYR A 543 36.54 -0.27 4.39
N THR A 544 37.37 -0.24 3.33
CA THR A 544 37.13 -0.96 2.07
C THR A 544 36.90 -2.45 2.30
N ASN A 545 37.68 -3.07 3.19
CA ASN A 545 37.56 -4.48 3.52
C ASN A 545 36.21 -4.85 4.15
N ILE A 546 35.50 -3.94 4.83
CA ILE A 546 34.19 -4.25 5.41
C ILE A 546 33.19 -4.70 4.32
N PHE A 547 33.26 -4.12 3.13
CA PHE A 547 32.44 -4.52 1.98
C PHE A 547 32.71 -5.99 1.58
N SER A 548 33.99 -6.40 1.53
CA SER A 548 34.36 -7.81 1.31
C SER A 548 33.89 -8.73 2.44
N ARG A 549 33.93 -8.29 3.72
CA ARG A 549 33.41 -9.07 4.85
C ARG A 549 31.88 -9.24 4.79
N VAL A 550 31.16 -8.25 4.26
CA VAL A 550 29.72 -8.37 3.95
C VAL A 550 29.48 -9.40 2.84
N CYS A 551 30.31 -9.44 1.80
CA CYS A 551 30.26 -10.50 0.78
C CYS A 551 30.44 -11.89 1.40
N ASP A 552 31.41 -12.08 2.29
CA ASP A 552 31.67 -13.36 2.96
C ASP A 552 30.44 -13.84 3.76
N CYS A 553 29.73 -12.93 4.44
CA CYS A 553 28.46 -13.26 5.10
C CYS A 553 27.44 -13.79 4.10
N PHE A 554 27.20 -13.08 2.98
CA PHE A 554 26.23 -13.51 1.97
C PHE A 554 26.64 -14.84 1.31
N GLN A 555 27.92 -15.03 0.97
CA GLN A 555 28.44 -16.28 0.39
C GLN A 555 28.28 -17.45 1.38
N SER A 556 28.48 -17.21 2.68
CA SER A 556 28.21 -18.16 3.77
C SER A 556 26.71 -18.34 4.10
N ASN A 557 25.82 -17.68 3.35
CA ASN A 557 24.37 -17.66 3.56
C ASN A 557 23.92 -17.13 4.94
N LEU A 558 24.70 -16.21 5.51
CA LEU A 558 24.42 -15.47 6.73
C LEU A 558 23.88 -14.08 6.41
N ALA A 559 23.08 -13.52 7.31
CA ALA A 559 22.70 -12.11 7.23
C ALA A 559 23.91 -11.25 7.65
N PRO A 560 24.15 -10.09 7.02
CA PRO A 560 25.31 -9.24 7.30
C PRO A 560 25.11 -8.43 8.59
N SER A 561 24.85 -9.10 9.72
CA SER A 561 24.75 -8.44 11.02
C SER A 561 26.11 -8.00 11.55
N VAL A 562 26.14 -7.08 12.51
CA VAL A 562 27.38 -6.65 13.19
C VAL A 562 28.17 -7.85 13.74
N GLU A 563 27.48 -8.82 14.35
CA GLU A 563 28.09 -10.04 14.89
C GLU A 563 28.73 -10.90 13.79
N ASN A 564 27.99 -11.18 12.70
CA ASN A 564 28.49 -12.00 11.60
C ASN A 564 29.64 -11.32 10.84
N ILE A 565 29.61 -10.00 10.68
CA ILE A 565 30.68 -9.22 10.04
C ILE A 565 31.92 -9.21 10.92
N LEU A 566 31.79 -8.98 12.24
CA LEU A 566 32.92 -9.08 13.17
C LEU A 566 33.52 -10.48 13.19
N GLN A 567 32.68 -11.52 13.17
CA GLN A 567 33.14 -12.90 13.07
C GLN A 567 33.93 -13.15 11.76
N ALA A 568 33.47 -12.62 10.63
CA ALA A 568 34.19 -12.70 9.35
C ALA A 568 35.54 -11.95 9.38
N VAL A 569 35.60 -10.78 10.05
CA VAL A 569 36.86 -10.04 10.29
C VAL A 569 37.86 -10.87 11.08
N GLU A 570 37.41 -11.54 12.15
CA GLU A 570 38.25 -12.38 13.00
C GLU A 570 38.72 -13.64 12.27
N GLN A 571 37.83 -14.32 11.53
CA GLN A 571 38.15 -15.53 10.77
C GLN A 571 39.18 -15.30 9.66
N TRP A 572 39.21 -14.12 9.05
CA TRP A 572 40.16 -13.79 7.98
C TRP A 572 41.63 -13.74 8.43
N ASN A 573 41.90 -13.63 9.74
CA ASN A 573 43.25 -13.59 10.32
C ASN A 573 44.16 -12.55 9.62
N GLU A 574 43.63 -11.36 9.37
CA GLU A 574 44.27 -10.34 8.54
C GLU A 574 45.63 -9.87 9.09
N TRP A 575 46.66 -9.85 8.25
CA TRP A 575 47.98 -9.31 8.60
C TRP A 575 48.55 -8.37 7.51
N PRO A 576 48.85 -7.10 7.83
CA PRO A 576 48.52 -6.40 9.08
C PRO A 576 47.00 -6.22 9.26
N PRO A 577 46.48 -6.14 10.51
CA PRO A 577 45.05 -6.16 10.80
C PRO A 577 44.36 -4.80 10.54
N VAL A 578 44.43 -4.31 9.29
CA VAL A 578 43.98 -2.97 8.92
C VAL A 578 42.47 -2.78 9.09
N THR A 579 41.68 -3.83 8.89
CA THR A 579 40.23 -3.84 9.13
C THR A 579 39.92 -3.61 10.61
N ARG A 580 40.59 -4.33 11.52
CA ARG A 580 40.41 -4.14 12.96
C ARG A 580 40.96 -2.78 13.45
N ASN A 581 42.01 -2.26 12.82
CA ASN A 581 42.51 -0.90 13.09
C ASN A 581 41.49 0.18 12.69
N TYR A 582 40.81 0.03 11.55
CA TYR A 582 39.70 0.91 11.15
C TYR A 582 38.56 0.84 12.18
N LEU A 583 38.09 -0.36 12.52
CA LEU A 583 36.99 -0.54 13.47
C LEU A 583 37.33 -0.04 14.89
N THR A 584 38.58 -0.17 15.34
CA THR A 584 39.05 0.41 16.61
C THR A 584 38.98 1.95 16.60
N ARG A 585 39.09 2.59 15.42
CA ARG A 585 39.03 4.04 15.25
C ARG A 585 37.61 4.57 15.08
N ALA A 586 36.80 3.89 14.26
CA ALA A 586 35.40 4.26 13.98
C ALA A 586 34.40 3.75 15.03
N GLY A 587 34.81 2.78 15.85
CA GLY A 587 33.91 1.93 16.64
C GLY A 587 33.31 0.81 15.79
N ASP A 588 33.14 -0.37 16.38
CA ASP A 588 32.65 -1.56 15.67
C ASP A 588 31.28 -1.33 15.02
N LEU A 589 30.27 -0.90 15.80
CA LEU A 589 28.94 -0.63 15.28
C LEU A 589 28.89 0.57 14.29
N PRO A 590 29.44 1.77 14.58
CA PRO A 590 29.36 2.88 13.64
C PRO A 590 30.16 2.63 12.35
N GLY A 591 31.35 2.02 12.45
CA GLY A 591 32.18 1.72 11.28
C GLY A 591 31.57 0.65 10.37
N ILE A 592 31.01 -0.42 10.93
CA ILE A 592 30.27 -1.42 10.14
C ILE A 592 28.99 -0.81 9.57
N ARG A 593 28.24 -0.04 10.37
CA ARG A 593 27.02 0.64 9.90
C ARG A 593 27.31 1.49 8.67
N ALA A 594 28.33 2.35 8.70
CA ALA A 594 28.64 3.24 7.59
C ALA A 594 28.87 2.52 6.24
N ALA A 595 29.55 1.36 6.25
CA ALA A 595 29.71 0.54 5.05
C ALA A 595 28.40 -0.16 4.63
N VAL A 596 27.65 -0.69 5.59
CA VAL A 596 26.36 -1.35 5.32
C VAL A 596 25.31 -0.36 4.80
N THR A 597 25.23 0.86 5.33
CA THR A 597 24.34 1.92 4.82
C THR A 597 24.61 2.16 3.33
N CYS A 598 25.87 2.42 2.96
CA CYS A 598 26.27 2.63 1.57
C CYS A 598 25.88 1.46 0.64
N ILE A 599 26.01 0.20 1.09
CA ILE A 599 25.55 -0.98 0.31
C ILE A 599 24.02 -0.98 0.13
N PHE A 600 23.27 -0.66 1.18
CA PHE A 600 21.80 -0.62 1.13
C PHE A 600 21.29 0.56 0.30
N ASP A 601 21.86 1.76 0.40
CA ASP A 601 21.46 2.94 -0.39
C ASP A 601 21.71 2.73 -1.88
N GLU A 602 22.89 2.23 -2.24
CA GLU A 602 23.26 1.92 -3.63
C GLU A 602 22.37 0.81 -4.22
N ALA A 603 21.89 -0.14 -3.40
CA ALA A 603 20.94 -1.17 -3.84
C ALA A 603 19.49 -0.64 -3.92
N HIS A 604 19.06 0.18 -2.96
CA HIS A 604 17.74 0.82 -2.88
C HIS A 604 17.50 1.75 -4.07
N SER A 605 18.49 2.60 -4.40
CA SER A 605 18.47 3.56 -5.51
C SER A 605 18.52 2.91 -6.90
N MET A 606 18.93 1.63 -7.02
CA MET A 606 18.93 0.88 -8.28
C MET A 606 17.76 -0.10 -8.47
N ASP A 607 16.94 -0.34 -7.45
CA ASP A 607 15.75 -1.21 -7.54
C ASP A 607 14.64 -0.57 -8.40
N ASP A 608 13.76 -1.39 -8.96
CA ASP A 608 12.70 -0.99 -9.88
C ASP A 608 11.43 -0.44 -9.22
N ARG A 609 11.35 -0.42 -7.88
CA ARG A 609 10.25 0.25 -7.13
C ARG A 609 10.72 1.36 -6.22
N THR A 610 11.89 1.23 -5.61
CA THR A 610 12.45 2.27 -4.73
C THR A 610 13.37 3.25 -5.45
N GLY A 611 13.90 2.90 -6.63
CA GLY A 611 14.85 3.72 -7.37
C GLY A 611 14.72 3.64 -8.90
N ASN A 612 15.85 3.63 -9.61
CA ASN A 612 15.92 3.80 -11.07
C ASN A 612 15.68 2.50 -11.90
N GLY A 613 15.57 1.35 -11.22
CA GLY A 613 15.36 0.03 -11.82
C GLY A 613 16.45 -0.45 -12.77
N GLU A 614 17.68 0.06 -12.67
CA GLU A 614 18.82 -0.43 -13.43
C GLU A 614 19.30 -1.81 -12.97
N PHE A 615 19.16 -2.15 -11.69
CA PHE A 615 19.57 -3.46 -11.19
C PHE A 615 18.84 -4.60 -11.94
N GLN A 616 17.51 -4.52 -12.02
CA GLN A 616 16.69 -5.47 -12.78
C GLN A 616 16.89 -5.37 -14.31
N LYS A 617 17.50 -4.31 -14.85
CA LYS A 617 17.87 -4.26 -16.29
C LYS A 617 19.18 -5.01 -16.56
N LEU A 618 20.13 -4.95 -15.63
CA LEU A 618 21.46 -5.53 -15.76
C LEU A 618 21.48 -7.03 -15.40
N TYR A 619 20.72 -7.43 -14.38
CA TYR A 619 20.73 -8.78 -13.81
C TYR A 619 19.42 -9.55 -14.03
N ASP A 620 18.67 -9.25 -15.10
CA ASP A 620 17.33 -9.82 -15.36
C ASP A 620 17.34 -11.36 -15.38
N SER A 621 18.37 -11.99 -15.96
CA SER A 621 18.52 -13.44 -16.03
C SER A 621 18.62 -14.10 -14.65
N GLU A 622 19.50 -13.58 -13.81
CA GLU A 622 19.77 -14.07 -12.45
C GLU A 622 18.63 -13.70 -11.50
N TYR A 623 18.04 -12.52 -11.65
CA TYR A 623 16.92 -12.06 -10.83
C TYR A 623 15.64 -12.83 -11.11
N SER A 624 15.35 -13.14 -12.38
CA SER A 624 14.12 -13.81 -12.79
C SER A 624 14.06 -15.29 -12.40
N ILE A 625 15.21 -15.98 -12.28
CA ILE A 625 15.24 -17.37 -11.77
C ILE A 625 15.05 -17.48 -10.25
N LEU A 626 15.27 -16.40 -9.51
CA LEU A 626 15.12 -16.38 -8.05
C LEU A 626 13.64 -16.25 -7.65
N SER A 627 13.29 -16.90 -6.54
CA SER A 627 11.95 -16.92 -5.97
C SER A 627 11.47 -15.50 -5.59
N VAL A 628 10.22 -15.19 -5.95
CA VAL A 628 9.55 -13.94 -5.54
C VAL A 628 9.23 -14.03 -4.04
N CYS A 629 9.53 -12.97 -3.28
CA CYS A 629 9.18 -12.90 -1.86
C CYS A 629 8.50 -11.58 -1.49
N ARG A 630 7.58 -11.62 -0.51
CA ARG A 630 7.02 -10.41 0.14
C ARG A 630 8.10 -9.46 0.66
N ASN A 631 9.25 -9.98 1.05
CA ASN A 631 10.39 -9.21 1.57
C ASN A 631 11.36 -8.70 0.49
N ASP A 632 11.10 -8.89 -0.81
CA ASP A 632 12.05 -8.59 -1.90
C ASP A 632 12.55 -7.15 -1.99
N ARG A 633 11.82 -6.17 -1.43
CA ARG A 633 12.09 -4.72 -1.57
C ARG A 633 11.89 -3.92 -0.28
N GLU A 634 11.78 -4.62 0.85
CA GLU A 634 11.54 -3.99 2.16
C GLU A 634 12.89 -3.64 2.80
N PHE A 635 13.68 -2.79 2.12
CA PHE A 635 15.09 -2.51 2.43
C PHE A 635 15.31 -2.02 3.88
N LYS A 636 14.56 -1.00 4.33
CA LYS A 636 14.67 -0.46 5.70
C LYS A 636 14.35 -1.53 6.76
N PHE A 637 13.30 -2.32 6.56
CA PHE A 637 12.97 -3.48 7.40
C PHE A 637 14.11 -4.52 7.44
N VAL A 638 14.69 -4.89 6.29
CA VAL A 638 15.77 -5.89 6.20
C VAL A 638 17.05 -5.39 6.88
N ALA A 639 17.45 -4.13 6.66
CA ALA A 639 18.59 -3.52 7.35
C ALA A 639 18.41 -3.55 8.88
N ARG A 640 17.21 -3.21 9.33
CA ARG A 640 16.82 -3.22 10.74
C ARG A 640 16.81 -4.63 11.34
N ALA A 641 16.40 -5.63 10.58
CA ALA A 641 16.51 -7.04 10.98
C ALA A 641 17.96 -7.55 11.02
N CYS A 642 18.89 -6.95 10.25
CA CYS A 642 20.34 -7.15 10.40
C CYS A 642 20.95 -6.40 11.61
N GLY A 643 20.20 -5.52 12.29
CA GLY A 643 20.64 -4.73 13.44
C GLY A 643 21.04 -3.28 13.14
N PHE A 644 20.72 -2.77 11.94
CA PHE A 644 21.02 -1.38 11.56
C PHE A 644 19.74 -0.56 11.41
N ASP A 645 19.60 0.47 12.24
CA ASP A 645 18.56 1.48 12.05
C ASP A 645 19.09 2.49 11.03
N LEU A 646 18.58 2.43 9.79
CA LEU A 646 19.08 3.17 8.64
C LEU A 646 17.99 4.10 8.08
N GLU A 647 18.37 5.36 7.89
CA GLU A 647 17.65 6.25 6.98
C GLU A 647 18.23 6.06 5.58
N LEU A 648 17.53 5.28 4.75
CA LEU A 648 17.81 5.15 3.31
C LEU A 648 17.09 6.26 2.54
N GLU A 649 17.74 6.81 1.51
CA GLU A 649 17.27 7.90 0.63
C GLU A 649 16.40 7.42 -0.57
#